data_AF-D7IHM2-F1
#
_entry.id   AF-D7IHM2-F1
#
_cell.length_a   1.000
_cell.length_b   1.000
_cell.length_c   1.000
_cell.angle_alpha   90.00
_cell.angle_beta   90.00
_cell.angle_gamma   90.00
#
_symmetry.space_group_name_H-M   'P 1'
#
loop_
_entity.id
_entity.type
_entity.pdbx_description
1 polymer ?
#
loop_
_entity_poly.entity_id
_entity_poly.type
_entity_poly.pdbx_seq_one_letter_code
_entity_poly.pdbx_strand_id
1 'polypeptide(L)'
;MKAVCFIFLFLFCSLSSYAQVIGFEEKVPETFKVSGKGEVKLSSLFYKEGESSLEWDFQPASTLDVQIEPLSLNAKKEQQFGITLWIYNEKPQQDSIRFEFLNKAGEVSYWFTYHLQAAGWRACWISFAYMNGDKKDKNIVSYRLVAPDRKGRIFLDRLTFLEKKMNLRTTPDQQLPANNGLSNRDLWHWCLVWKWEQQSYDVPLLSKLTARQKKDLKTIEQRLTEFLDVKKAPQGQIDAAYKTFERAAIAPSAAGTGFTGTPVVAPDEQDKKKGEMSWNDVETMLAGFAYDAFYNQNETSKKNYFTVFDYAMDQGFAFGSGMGTNHHYGYQVRKIYTTAWLMRDAIYKHPHRDAYLSTLRFWAALQETRQPCPPERDELLDSWHTLLMAKFISAMMFPDAREQEQALNGLSRWLSSSLNYTPGTLGGIKVDGTTFHHGGFYPGYTTGVLATIGQFIALTNGTGFELTEEARQHIKSAFLAMRNYCNLYEWGTGISGRHPFGGKMGSDDIEAFANIALSGDLSGQGNTFDHGLAADYLRLIRDRNTRNAHFFRKEGIQPAQAPHGFFVYNYGSAGIFRRADWMVTLKGYTTDVWGAEIYAKDNRYGRYQSYGSVQIMGKGNPVSRAGSGFVQEGWDWNRLPGTTTIHLPFELLDSPLKGTTMARSTENFSGSSSLGGMNGMFAMKLTERDYENFTPDFVARKSVFCFDNRMICLGTGITNSNADYPTETTLFQTKFNGKEQKTGKDNYWLHDGYDNYYHVVDGTLRSQIAEQESRHEKTREKTTGTFSSAWIEHGNAPKNATYEYMVLIQPSASDLDELKKTPAYEVWQRDQTAHIVYDRKTGITGYAVFEDYRSADDKLVVASIPAETMVMYAAEGKKAIRLSVCDPNLNIAEKTYTTKEPSRPIRKIIELKGRWSFLETPANVKLEYKGAHTILDVTCQHGQPVEMILENK
;
A
#
# COMPACT_ATOMS: atom_id res chain seq x y z
N MET A 1 -32.69 -46.20 -47.87
CA MET A 1 -31.92 -46.14 -49.13
C MET A 1 -31.87 -44.70 -49.61
N LYS A 2 -30.74 -44.28 -50.17
CA LYS A 2 -30.36 -42.92 -50.64
C LYS A 2 -29.62 -42.12 -49.56
N ALA A 3 -28.29 -42.15 -49.58
CA ALA A 3 -27.36 -41.53 -50.53
C ALA A 3 -26.99 -40.12 -50.07
N VAL A 4 -25.77 -40.10 -49.52
CA VAL A 4 -24.90 -39.01 -49.14
C VAL A 4 -24.82 -37.92 -50.23
N CYS A 5 -25.03 -36.67 -49.85
CA CYS A 5 -24.48 -35.49 -50.51
C CYS A 5 -23.96 -34.54 -49.42
N PHE A 6 -22.66 -34.64 -49.12
CA PHE A 6 -21.95 -33.63 -48.33
C PHE A 6 -21.64 -32.44 -49.25
N ILE A 7 -22.23 -31.29 -48.93
CA ILE A 7 -21.85 -29.99 -49.49
C ILE A 7 -20.62 -29.52 -48.72
N PHE A 8 -19.49 -29.42 -49.39
CA PHE A 8 -18.29 -28.73 -48.92
C PHE A 8 -18.58 -27.24 -48.82
N LEU A 9 -18.71 -26.70 -47.60
CA LEU A 9 -18.59 -25.28 -47.35
C LEU A 9 -17.14 -25.00 -46.92
N PHE A 10 -16.38 -24.39 -47.83
CA PHE A 10 -15.08 -23.77 -47.54
C PHE A 10 -15.28 -22.66 -46.51
N LEU A 11 -14.97 -22.93 -45.25
CA LEU A 11 -14.75 -21.91 -44.23
C LEU A 11 -13.29 -21.46 -44.33
N PHE A 12 -13.13 -20.20 -44.74
CA PHE A 12 -11.89 -19.45 -44.64
C PHE A 12 -11.32 -19.55 -43.23
N CYS A 13 -10.30 -20.40 -43.03
CA CYS A 13 -9.40 -20.28 -41.90
C CYS A 13 -8.63 -18.98 -42.07
N SER A 14 -9.04 -17.94 -41.35
CA SER A 14 -8.16 -16.82 -41.03
C SER A 14 -6.93 -17.39 -40.33
N LEU A 15 -5.78 -17.38 -41.02
CA LEU A 15 -4.47 -17.73 -40.48
C LEU A 15 -4.18 -16.80 -39.29
N SER A 16 -4.36 -17.33 -38.10
CA SER A 16 -3.87 -16.72 -36.86
C SER A 16 -2.35 -16.62 -36.94
N SER A 17 -1.77 -15.45 -36.66
CA SER A 17 -0.32 -15.29 -36.54
C SER A 17 0.20 -16.24 -35.47
N TYR A 18 1.02 -17.23 -35.85
CA TYR A 18 1.66 -18.10 -34.86
C TYR A 18 2.75 -17.32 -34.13
N ALA A 19 2.45 -17.03 -32.88
CA ALA A 19 3.42 -16.77 -31.83
C ALA A 19 4.51 -17.85 -31.78
N GLN A 20 5.75 -17.48 -31.46
CA GLN A 20 6.86 -18.42 -31.34
C GLN A 20 7.51 -18.32 -29.95
N VAL A 21 7.45 -19.39 -29.15
CA VAL A 21 8.43 -19.68 -28.08
C VAL A 21 9.48 -20.63 -28.65
N ILE A 22 10.76 -20.31 -28.49
CA ILE A 22 11.89 -21.13 -28.90
C ILE A 22 12.87 -21.24 -27.73
N GLY A 23 12.90 -22.42 -27.11
CA GLY A 23 13.87 -22.79 -26.05
C GLY A 23 15.04 -23.65 -26.55
N PHE A 24 15.17 -23.86 -27.87
CA PHE A 24 16.32 -24.52 -28.51
C PHE A 24 16.67 -25.96 -28.06
N GLU A 25 15.71 -26.74 -27.53
CA GLU A 25 15.99 -28.08 -26.99
C GLU A 25 16.24 -29.21 -28.02
N GLU A 26 15.66 -29.12 -29.22
CA GLU A 26 15.70 -30.23 -30.18
C GLU A 26 16.64 -29.97 -31.38
N LYS A 27 16.50 -28.79 -31.99
CA LYS A 27 17.31 -28.36 -33.14
C LYS A 27 17.33 -26.84 -33.28
N VAL A 28 18.34 -26.32 -33.99
CA VAL A 28 18.30 -24.94 -34.50
C VAL A 28 17.18 -24.85 -35.55
N PRO A 29 16.19 -23.94 -35.40
CA PRO A 29 15.11 -23.81 -36.39
C PRO A 29 15.66 -23.38 -37.75
N GLU A 30 15.11 -23.93 -38.84
CA GLU A 30 15.57 -23.66 -40.22
C GLU A 30 15.42 -22.19 -40.65
N THR A 31 14.63 -21.42 -39.90
CA THR A 31 14.46 -19.98 -40.09
C THR A 31 15.67 -19.16 -39.64
N PHE A 32 16.56 -19.73 -38.82
CA PHE A 32 17.78 -19.09 -38.33
C PHE A 32 18.94 -19.40 -39.28
N LYS A 33 19.51 -18.36 -39.90
CA LYS A 33 20.61 -18.49 -40.86
C LYS A 33 21.71 -17.50 -40.55
N VAL A 34 22.96 -17.94 -40.66
CA VAL A 34 24.11 -17.05 -40.56
C VAL A 34 24.47 -16.54 -41.94
N SER A 35 24.58 -15.22 -42.07
CA SER A 35 25.22 -14.56 -43.21
C SER A 35 26.60 -14.07 -42.80
N GLY A 36 27.61 -14.26 -43.65
CA GLY A 36 29.00 -13.90 -43.35
C GLY A 36 29.82 -15.05 -42.75
N LYS A 37 30.81 -14.73 -41.90
CA LYS A 37 31.75 -15.71 -41.34
C LYS A 37 31.35 -16.05 -39.89
N GLY A 38 30.66 -17.16 -39.69
CA GLY A 38 30.23 -17.62 -38.37
C GLY A 38 29.46 -18.94 -38.47
N GLU A 39 29.00 -19.46 -37.33
CA GLU A 39 28.15 -20.64 -37.26
C GLU A 39 27.11 -20.52 -36.15
N VAL A 40 26.00 -21.24 -36.29
CA VAL A 40 25.02 -21.46 -35.23
C VAL A 40 24.84 -22.95 -34.98
N LYS A 41 24.77 -23.33 -33.70
CA LYS A 41 24.58 -24.71 -33.26
C LYS A 41 23.88 -24.76 -31.91
N LEU A 42 23.33 -25.91 -31.56
CA LEU A 42 22.90 -26.15 -30.18
C LEU A 42 24.10 -26.39 -29.29
N SER A 43 24.01 -25.89 -28.05
CA SER A 43 25.09 -25.99 -27.07
C SER A 43 24.51 -26.24 -25.68
N SER A 44 25.11 -27.18 -24.95
CA SER A 44 24.80 -27.44 -23.54
C SER A 44 25.77 -26.73 -22.58
N LEU A 45 26.63 -25.86 -23.11
CA LEU A 45 27.59 -25.11 -22.30
C LEU A 45 26.90 -24.16 -21.33
N PHE A 46 25.84 -23.49 -21.79
CA PHE A 46 25.01 -22.60 -21.00
C PHE A 46 23.57 -22.76 -21.46
N TYR A 47 22.62 -22.74 -20.53
CA TYR A 47 21.20 -22.75 -20.84
C TYR A 47 20.42 -21.99 -19.76
N LYS A 48 19.24 -21.51 -20.14
CA LYS A 48 18.29 -20.75 -19.32
C LYS A 48 16.89 -21.39 -19.35
N GLU A 49 16.67 -22.35 -20.22
CA GLU A 49 15.58 -23.32 -20.24
C GLU A 49 16.18 -24.70 -20.55
N GLY A 50 15.49 -25.77 -20.10
CA GLY A 50 15.88 -27.16 -20.33
C GLY A 50 17.37 -27.46 -20.17
N GLU A 51 18.02 -27.95 -21.23
CA GLU A 51 19.40 -28.45 -21.20
C GLU A 51 20.30 -27.87 -22.31
N SER A 52 19.77 -27.00 -23.17
CA SER A 52 20.53 -26.45 -24.30
C SER A 52 20.11 -25.03 -24.68
N SER A 53 20.98 -24.34 -25.42
CA SER A 53 20.71 -23.01 -25.99
C SER A 53 21.31 -22.88 -27.38
N LEU A 54 20.96 -21.79 -28.08
CA LEU A 54 21.54 -21.45 -29.37
C LEU A 54 22.91 -20.77 -29.17
N GLU A 55 24.00 -21.43 -29.53
CA GLU A 55 25.33 -20.82 -29.64
C GLU A 55 25.48 -20.14 -30.99
N TRP A 56 25.82 -18.86 -31.00
CA TRP A 56 26.17 -18.10 -32.20
C TRP A 56 27.61 -17.65 -32.14
N ASP A 57 28.46 -18.33 -32.92
CA ASP A 57 29.85 -17.94 -33.20
C ASP A 57 29.87 -16.92 -34.34
N PHE A 58 30.41 -15.72 -34.09
CA PHE A 58 30.41 -14.61 -35.04
C PHE A 58 31.81 -14.04 -35.30
N GLN A 59 31.95 -13.41 -36.47
CA GLN A 59 33.07 -12.54 -36.86
C GLN A 59 32.54 -11.17 -37.31
N PRO A 60 33.40 -10.15 -37.49
CA PRO A 60 32.98 -8.86 -38.04
C PRO A 60 32.11 -8.99 -39.28
N ALA A 61 31.08 -8.14 -39.37
CA ALA A 61 30.08 -8.12 -40.44
C ALA A 61 29.19 -9.38 -40.58
N SER A 62 29.24 -10.32 -39.64
CA SER A 62 28.33 -11.47 -39.64
C SER A 62 26.95 -11.08 -39.10
N THR A 63 25.89 -11.68 -39.64
CA THR A 63 24.54 -11.53 -39.10
C THR A 63 23.91 -12.89 -38.83
N LEU A 64 23.09 -12.96 -37.78
CA LEU A 64 22.15 -14.05 -37.56
C LEU A 64 20.78 -13.57 -38.03
N ASP A 65 20.38 -14.00 -39.21
CA ASP A 65 19.13 -13.64 -39.87
C ASP A 65 18.03 -14.63 -39.48
N VAL A 66 16.86 -14.11 -39.12
CA VAL A 66 15.68 -14.90 -38.74
C VAL A 66 14.51 -14.49 -39.61
N GLN A 67 14.03 -15.43 -40.42
CA GLN A 67 12.82 -15.25 -41.21
C GLN A 67 11.59 -15.44 -40.31
N ILE A 68 10.63 -14.52 -40.41
CA ILE A 68 9.36 -14.58 -39.68
C ILE A 68 8.18 -14.56 -40.65
N GLU A 69 7.02 -14.98 -40.18
CA GLU A 69 5.79 -14.70 -40.90
C GLU A 69 5.57 -13.18 -41.00
N PRO A 70 5.16 -12.64 -42.17
CA PRO A 70 4.92 -11.22 -42.34
C PRO A 70 4.00 -10.63 -41.26
N LEU A 71 4.53 -9.66 -40.54
CA LEU A 71 3.91 -9.00 -39.41
C LEU A 71 3.57 -7.56 -39.79
N SER A 72 2.29 -7.20 -39.73
CA SER A 72 1.87 -5.81 -39.80
C SER A 72 1.58 -5.25 -38.40
N LEU A 73 2.32 -4.21 -38.00
CA LEU A 73 2.18 -3.54 -36.71
C LEU A 73 1.19 -2.38 -36.81
N ASN A 74 0.06 -2.50 -36.11
CA ASN A 74 -0.78 -1.36 -35.78
C ASN A 74 -0.31 -0.70 -34.46
N ALA A 75 -0.84 0.48 -34.13
CA ALA A 75 -0.45 1.22 -32.93
C ALA A 75 -0.54 0.38 -31.63
N LYS A 76 -1.57 -0.45 -31.50
CA LYS A 76 -1.75 -1.34 -30.34
C LYS A 76 -0.68 -2.43 -30.28
N LYS A 77 -0.39 -3.09 -31.40
CA LYS A 77 0.62 -4.16 -31.47
C LYS A 77 2.01 -3.61 -31.20
N GLU A 78 2.32 -2.45 -31.76
CA GLU A 78 3.59 -1.74 -31.55
C GLU A 78 3.83 -1.41 -30.07
N GLN A 79 2.77 -1.02 -29.35
CA GLN A 79 2.84 -0.76 -27.91
C GLN A 79 2.95 -2.04 -27.06
N GLN A 80 2.22 -3.10 -27.43
CA GLN A 80 2.01 -4.25 -26.55
C GLN A 80 2.96 -5.41 -26.80
N PHE A 81 3.63 -5.48 -27.95
CA PHE A 81 4.43 -6.64 -28.33
C PHE A 81 5.86 -6.24 -28.72
N GLY A 82 6.73 -7.24 -28.75
CA GLY A 82 8.12 -7.11 -29.12
C GLY A 82 8.82 -8.45 -29.04
N ILE A 83 10.06 -8.41 -28.57
CA ILE A 83 10.93 -9.58 -28.41
C ILE A 83 11.36 -9.71 -26.95
N THR A 84 11.32 -10.93 -26.44
CA THR A 84 11.94 -11.30 -25.16
C THR A 84 12.87 -12.48 -25.37
N LEU A 85 14.07 -12.42 -24.84
CA LEU A 85 15.00 -13.55 -24.80
C LEU A 85 16.01 -13.35 -23.67
N TRP A 86 16.83 -14.36 -23.43
CA TRP A 86 18.01 -14.28 -22.60
C TRP A 86 19.25 -14.41 -23.47
N ILE A 87 20.29 -13.63 -23.15
CA ILE A 87 21.58 -13.65 -23.85
C ILE A 87 22.68 -13.90 -22.83
N TYR A 88 23.47 -14.96 -23.05
CA TYR A 88 24.66 -15.26 -22.27
C TYR A 88 25.89 -14.70 -22.97
N ASN A 89 26.73 -14.01 -22.20
CA ASN A 89 28.03 -13.55 -22.65
C ASN A 89 29.10 -14.05 -21.68
N GLU A 90 30.15 -14.69 -22.18
CA GLU A 90 31.14 -15.35 -21.32
C GLU A 90 32.02 -14.38 -20.53
N LYS A 91 32.23 -13.17 -21.07
CA LYS A 91 33.08 -12.14 -20.44
C LYS A 91 32.63 -10.73 -20.84
N PRO A 92 32.76 -9.71 -19.97
CA PRO A 92 32.39 -8.32 -20.29
C PRO A 92 33.06 -7.80 -21.56
N GLN A 93 32.32 -7.06 -22.39
CA GLN A 93 32.76 -6.46 -23.65
C GLN A 93 32.26 -5.02 -23.75
N GLN A 94 33.03 -4.15 -24.40
CA GLN A 94 32.63 -2.74 -24.59
C GLN A 94 31.73 -2.53 -25.82
N ASP A 95 31.49 -3.60 -26.58
CA ASP A 95 30.65 -3.58 -27.78
C ASP A 95 29.21 -4.04 -27.50
N SER A 96 28.46 -4.20 -28.58
CA SER A 96 27.03 -4.47 -28.56
C SER A 96 26.60 -5.28 -29.77
N ILE A 97 25.51 -6.03 -29.60
CA ILE A 97 24.77 -6.62 -30.72
C ILE A 97 23.63 -5.67 -31.07
N ARG A 98 23.41 -5.46 -32.37
CA ARG A 98 22.30 -4.66 -32.86
C ARG A 98 21.22 -5.57 -33.44
N PHE A 99 20.01 -5.44 -32.94
CA PHE A 99 18.84 -6.11 -33.50
C PHE A 99 18.19 -5.19 -34.52
N GLU A 100 17.92 -5.70 -35.72
CA GLU A 100 17.28 -4.95 -36.81
C GLU A 100 16.08 -5.73 -37.35
N PHE A 101 14.93 -5.07 -37.45
CA PHE A 101 13.69 -5.63 -37.98
C PHE A 101 13.43 -5.02 -39.36
N LEU A 102 13.32 -5.88 -40.37
CA LEU A 102 13.37 -5.48 -41.77
C LEU A 102 12.00 -5.59 -42.45
N ASN A 103 11.74 -4.63 -43.34
CA ASN A 103 10.59 -4.69 -44.24
C ASN A 103 10.85 -5.61 -45.43
N LYS A 104 9.84 -5.73 -46.31
CA LYS A 104 9.93 -6.57 -47.52
C LYS A 104 11.04 -6.12 -48.50
N ALA A 105 11.43 -4.85 -48.48
CA ALA A 105 12.52 -4.31 -49.29
C ALA A 105 13.92 -4.59 -48.68
N GLY A 106 13.99 -5.14 -47.46
CA GLY A 106 15.24 -5.35 -46.73
C GLY A 106 15.74 -4.10 -45.99
N GLU A 107 14.89 -3.08 -45.83
CA GLU A 107 15.20 -1.85 -45.11
C GLU A 107 14.86 -1.99 -43.62
N VAL A 108 15.67 -1.38 -42.75
CA VAL A 108 15.50 -1.46 -41.30
C VAL A 108 14.38 -0.52 -40.85
N SER A 109 13.26 -1.09 -40.42
CA SER A 109 12.10 -0.34 -39.92
C SER A 109 12.18 -0.06 -38.41
N TYR A 110 12.64 -1.05 -37.65
CA TYR A 110 12.86 -0.94 -36.20
C TYR A 110 14.22 -1.50 -35.83
N TRP A 111 14.87 -0.95 -34.81
CA TRP A 111 16.13 -1.51 -34.30
C TRP A 111 16.38 -1.14 -32.84
N PHE A 112 17.20 -1.92 -32.15
CA PHE A 112 17.74 -1.55 -30.84
C PHE A 112 19.13 -2.14 -30.64
N THR A 113 19.86 -1.60 -29.66
CA THR A 113 21.22 -2.03 -29.31
C THR A 113 21.19 -2.74 -27.97
N TYR A 114 21.85 -3.90 -27.89
CA TYR A 114 22.04 -4.67 -26.67
C TYR A 114 23.52 -4.68 -26.29
N HIS A 115 23.87 -4.06 -25.17
CA HIS A 115 25.27 -3.91 -24.75
C HIS A 115 25.81 -5.19 -24.09
N LEU A 116 27.00 -5.64 -24.50
CA LEU A 116 27.65 -6.85 -23.98
C LEU A 116 28.57 -6.58 -22.77
N GLN A 117 28.28 -5.53 -21.99
CA GLN A 117 29.12 -5.06 -20.88
C GLN A 117 29.15 -5.96 -19.64
N ALA A 118 28.34 -7.01 -19.60
CA ALA A 118 28.27 -7.95 -18.49
C ALA A 118 28.57 -9.38 -18.96
N ALA A 119 29.12 -10.17 -18.04
CA ALA A 119 29.20 -11.63 -18.17
C ALA A 119 27.98 -12.31 -17.55
N GLY A 120 27.71 -13.54 -17.98
CA GLY A 120 26.56 -14.34 -17.56
C GLY A 120 25.30 -14.07 -18.38
N TRP A 121 24.20 -14.64 -17.94
CA TRP A 121 22.86 -14.43 -18.48
C TRP A 121 22.33 -13.03 -18.16
N ARG A 122 21.86 -12.32 -19.18
CA ARG A 122 21.09 -11.07 -19.03
C ARG A 122 19.85 -11.13 -19.94
N ALA A 123 18.77 -10.53 -19.47
CA ALA A 123 17.50 -10.53 -20.19
C ALA A 123 17.48 -9.43 -21.26
N CYS A 124 16.92 -9.74 -22.41
CA CYS A 124 16.66 -8.81 -23.50
C CYS A 124 15.15 -8.74 -23.73
N TRP A 125 14.47 -7.80 -23.09
CA TRP A 125 13.02 -7.63 -23.15
C TRP A 125 12.69 -6.23 -23.66
N ILE A 126 12.16 -6.10 -24.87
CA ILE A 126 11.87 -4.79 -25.45
C ILE A 126 10.67 -4.83 -26.41
N SER A 127 9.74 -3.88 -26.26
CA SER A 127 8.62 -3.69 -27.17
C SER A 127 9.00 -2.85 -28.39
N PHE A 128 8.28 -3.01 -29.50
CA PHE A 128 8.51 -2.20 -30.71
C PHE A 128 8.37 -0.69 -30.46
N ALA A 129 7.53 -0.28 -29.51
CA ALA A 129 7.37 1.12 -29.12
C ALA A 129 8.68 1.76 -28.66
N TYR A 130 9.54 1.01 -27.96
CA TYR A 130 10.81 1.52 -27.42
C TYR A 130 12.02 1.23 -28.31
N MET A 131 11.83 0.54 -29.44
CA MET A 131 12.86 0.42 -30.46
C MET A 131 13.05 1.75 -31.21
N ASN A 132 14.26 1.99 -31.71
CA ASN A 132 14.58 3.06 -32.64
C ASN A 132 14.15 2.68 -34.07
N GLY A 133 14.37 3.58 -35.04
CA GLY A 133 13.99 3.41 -36.45
C GLY A 133 13.10 4.54 -36.94
N ASP A 134 12.87 4.64 -38.26
CA ASP A 134 11.96 5.65 -38.81
C ASP A 134 10.47 5.26 -38.63
N LYS A 135 10.22 3.96 -38.38
CA LYS A 135 8.90 3.36 -38.11
C LYS A 135 7.84 3.66 -39.18
N LYS A 136 8.28 4.01 -40.40
CA LYS A 136 7.39 4.36 -41.51
C LYS A 136 6.72 3.13 -42.11
N ASP A 137 7.52 2.11 -42.41
CA ASP A 137 7.00 0.81 -42.82
C ASP A 137 6.82 -0.08 -41.58
N LYS A 138 5.58 -0.49 -41.37
CA LYS A 138 5.17 -1.30 -40.22
C LYS A 138 5.01 -2.78 -40.58
N ASN A 139 5.39 -3.17 -41.79
CA ASN A 139 5.30 -4.54 -42.28
C ASN A 139 6.67 -5.20 -42.19
N ILE A 140 6.88 -5.98 -41.13
CA ILE A 140 8.13 -6.67 -40.83
C ILE A 140 8.06 -8.09 -41.36
N VAL A 141 9.09 -8.54 -42.09
CA VAL A 141 9.15 -9.90 -42.66
C VAL A 141 10.33 -10.72 -42.14
N SER A 142 11.31 -10.07 -41.54
CA SER A 142 12.46 -10.72 -40.93
C SER A 142 13.07 -9.82 -39.85
N TYR A 143 13.91 -10.40 -39.02
CA TYR A 143 14.82 -9.64 -38.18
C TYR A 143 16.22 -10.25 -38.25
N ARG A 144 17.24 -9.48 -37.88
CA ARG A 144 18.62 -9.98 -37.79
C ARG A 144 19.35 -9.41 -36.60
N LEU A 145 20.30 -10.18 -36.10
CA LEU A 145 21.28 -9.73 -35.11
C LEU A 145 22.57 -9.44 -35.85
N VAL A 146 23.08 -8.20 -35.72
CA VAL A 146 24.33 -7.76 -36.33
C VAL A 146 25.45 -7.93 -35.32
N ALA A 147 26.48 -8.66 -35.71
CA ALA A 147 27.63 -8.94 -34.87
C ALA A 147 28.43 -7.67 -34.55
N PRO A 148 29.09 -7.61 -33.38
CA PRO A 148 30.15 -6.65 -33.10
C PRO A 148 31.28 -6.71 -34.14
N ASP A 149 32.08 -5.64 -34.21
CA ASP A 149 33.31 -5.60 -35.03
C ASP A 149 34.46 -6.36 -34.35
N ARG A 150 34.21 -7.61 -33.97
CA ARG A 150 35.22 -8.56 -33.47
C ARG A 150 34.76 -10.00 -33.66
N LYS A 151 35.69 -10.94 -33.49
CA LYS A 151 35.35 -12.37 -33.31
C LYS A 151 34.83 -12.61 -31.89
N GLY A 152 33.82 -13.45 -31.76
CA GLY A 152 33.30 -13.87 -30.47
C GLY A 152 32.14 -14.85 -30.61
N ARG A 153 31.52 -15.17 -29.47
CA ARG A 153 30.29 -15.93 -29.43
C ARG A 153 29.39 -15.46 -28.31
N ILE A 154 28.09 -15.69 -28.48
CA ILE A 154 27.07 -15.54 -27.45
C ILE A 154 26.11 -16.71 -27.49
N PHE A 155 25.31 -16.87 -26.43
CA PHE A 155 24.27 -17.89 -26.35
C PHE A 155 22.90 -17.23 -26.20
N LEU A 156 21.90 -17.74 -26.90
CA LEU A 156 20.54 -17.22 -26.90
C LEU A 156 19.57 -18.30 -26.43
N ASP A 157 18.65 -17.93 -25.56
CA ASP A 157 17.66 -18.86 -25.03
C ASP A 157 16.35 -18.17 -24.65
N ARG A 158 15.28 -18.95 -24.44
CA ARG A 158 13.93 -18.49 -24.06
C ARG A 158 13.40 -17.40 -24.98
N LEU A 159 13.63 -17.53 -26.29
CA LEU A 159 13.21 -16.54 -27.25
C LEU A 159 11.69 -16.62 -27.41
N THR A 160 11.01 -15.52 -27.10
CA THR A 160 9.59 -15.33 -27.39
C THR A 160 9.43 -14.13 -28.31
N PHE A 161 8.71 -14.34 -29.41
CA PHE A 161 8.37 -13.28 -30.37
C PHE A 161 6.87 -13.27 -30.63
N LEU A 162 6.24 -12.12 -30.34
CA LEU A 162 4.80 -11.85 -30.54
C LEU A 162 3.80 -12.79 -29.85
N GLU A 163 4.23 -13.63 -28.91
CA GLU A 163 3.32 -14.53 -28.21
C GLU A 163 2.52 -13.87 -27.10
N LYS A 164 3.26 -13.20 -26.22
CA LYS A 164 2.72 -12.59 -25.01
C LYS A 164 2.87 -11.10 -25.14
N LYS A 165 1.92 -10.38 -24.56
CA LYS A 165 2.09 -8.95 -24.36
C LYS A 165 3.31 -8.73 -23.47
N MET A 166 4.12 -7.74 -23.82
CA MET A 166 5.21 -7.28 -22.99
C MET A 166 4.67 -6.87 -21.62
N ASN A 167 5.42 -7.20 -20.57
CA ASN A 167 5.12 -6.69 -19.24
C ASN A 167 5.27 -5.15 -19.27
N LEU A 168 4.30 -4.42 -18.73
CA LEU A 168 4.35 -2.95 -18.68
C LEU A 168 5.52 -2.42 -17.84
N ARG A 169 6.14 -3.30 -17.04
CA ARG A 169 7.22 -3.01 -16.10
C ARG A 169 8.57 -3.55 -16.59
N THR A 170 8.76 -3.68 -17.90
CA THR A 170 10.07 -4.01 -18.47
C THR A 170 11.11 -3.02 -17.98
N THR A 171 12.12 -3.50 -17.26
CA THR A 171 13.06 -2.68 -16.49
C THR A 171 14.25 -2.26 -17.35
N PRO A 172 14.65 -0.98 -17.33
CA PRO A 172 15.88 -0.53 -17.97
C PRO A 172 17.10 -0.94 -17.15
N ASP A 173 18.16 -1.32 -17.85
CA ASP A 173 19.37 -1.84 -17.23
C ASP A 173 20.63 -1.52 -18.06
N GLN A 174 21.78 -2.05 -17.69
CA GLN A 174 23.04 -1.78 -18.37
C GLN A 174 23.05 -2.31 -19.82
N GLN A 175 22.31 -3.38 -20.10
CA GLN A 175 22.24 -3.98 -21.43
C GLN A 175 21.29 -3.18 -22.34
N LEU A 176 20.19 -2.67 -21.77
CA LEU A 176 19.14 -1.91 -22.45
C LEU A 176 18.79 -0.62 -21.67
N PRO A 177 19.67 0.41 -21.66
CA PRO A 177 19.50 1.59 -20.80
C PRO A 177 18.32 2.48 -21.20
N ALA A 178 17.88 2.40 -22.45
CA ALA A 178 16.75 3.17 -22.99
C ALA A 178 15.41 2.41 -22.96
N ASN A 179 15.37 1.21 -22.35
CA ASN A 179 14.16 0.39 -22.31
C ASN A 179 12.99 1.14 -21.63
N ASN A 180 11.76 0.83 -22.01
CA ASN A 180 10.48 1.31 -21.45
C ASN A 180 10.31 2.83 -21.24
N GLY A 181 11.28 3.67 -21.65
CA GLY A 181 11.37 5.09 -21.31
C GLY A 181 11.36 5.31 -19.80
N LEU A 182 12.44 5.81 -19.19
CA LEU A 182 12.52 6.11 -17.74
C LEU A 182 11.50 7.14 -17.20
N SER A 183 10.59 7.62 -18.06
CA SER A 183 9.46 8.50 -17.81
C SER A 183 8.11 7.78 -17.71
N ASN A 184 8.03 6.46 -17.92
CA ASN A 184 6.78 5.72 -17.84
C ASN A 184 6.34 5.56 -16.37
N ARG A 185 5.15 6.06 -16.02
CA ARG A 185 4.57 5.94 -14.68
C ARG A 185 4.39 4.49 -14.24
N ASP A 186 4.25 3.55 -15.17
CA ASP A 186 4.13 2.13 -14.84
C ASP A 186 5.46 1.52 -14.35
N LEU A 187 6.59 2.22 -14.51
CA LEU A 187 7.86 1.88 -13.87
C LEU A 187 7.84 2.32 -12.41
N TRP A 188 7.44 1.38 -11.55
CA TRP A 188 7.47 1.55 -10.10
C TRP A 188 8.91 1.64 -9.62
N HIS A 189 9.12 2.11 -8.39
CA HIS A 189 10.45 2.37 -7.83
C HIS A 189 11.44 1.21 -7.93
N TRP A 190 10.92 -0.02 -7.85
CA TRP A 190 11.67 -1.26 -8.07
C TRP A 190 12.45 -1.28 -9.39
N CYS A 191 11.88 -0.68 -10.44
CA CYS A 191 12.41 -0.69 -11.80
C CYS A 191 13.33 0.52 -12.08
N LEU A 192 13.62 1.36 -11.08
CA LEU A 192 14.40 2.60 -11.26
C LEU A 192 15.87 2.47 -10.83
N VAL A 193 16.32 1.27 -10.43
CA VAL A 193 17.68 1.06 -9.91
C VAL A 193 18.76 1.54 -10.88
N TRP A 194 18.65 1.20 -12.17
CA TRP A 194 19.61 1.65 -13.17
C TRP A 194 19.61 3.16 -13.38
N LYS A 195 18.44 3.81 -13.30
CA LYS A 195 18.32 5.28 -13.34
C LYS A 195 19.04 5.93 -12.17
N TRP A 196 18.88 5.38 -10.97
CA TRP A 196 19.56 5.89 -9.78
C TRP A 196 21.07 5.64 -9.81
N GLU A 197 21.51 4.55 -10.43
CA GLU A 197 22.95 4.29 -10.63
C GLU A 197 23.65 5.40 -11.42
N GLN A 198 22.94 6.14 -12.27
CA GLN A 198 23.51 7.28 -13.00
C GLN A 198 23.69 8.55 -12.13
N GLN A 199 23.20 8.55 -10.88
CA GLN A 199 23.29 9.72 -10.01
C GLN A 199 24.67 9.83 -9.35
N SER A 200 25.15 11.06 -9.17
CA SER A 200 26.29 11.40 -8.32
C SER A 200 25.85 11.67 -6.89
N TYR A 201 26.75 11.50 -5.93
CA TYR A 201 26.51 11.94 -4.55
C TYR A 201 26.48 13.48 -4.45
N ASP A 202 25.53 14.01 -3.70
CA ASP A 202 25.54 15.38 -3.20
C ASP A 202 26.41 15.54 -1.94
N VAL A 203 26.48 14.49 -1.11
CA VAL A 203 27.36 14.42 0.06
C VAL A 203 28.81 14.21 -0.41
N PRO A 204 29.79 15.04 -0.01
CA PRO A 204 31.17 14.91 -0.44
C PRO A 204 31.86 13.69 0.18
N LEU A 205 32.74 13.03 -0.59
CA LEU A 205 33.66 12.03 -0.05
C LEU A 205 34.78 12.72 0.74
N LEU A 206 34.85 12.45 2.03
CA LEU A 206 35.85 13.07 2.91
C LEU A 206 37.25 12.51 2.61
N SER A 207 38.27 13.36 2.69
CA SER A 207 39.67 12.92 2.57
C SER A 207 40.10 12.05 3.76
N LYS A 208 39.60 12.36 4.97
CA LYS A 208 39.87 11.64 6.22
C LYS A 208 38.69 11.78 7.19
N LEU A 209 38.41 10.71 7.95
CA LEU A 209 37.41 10.73 9.02
C LEU A 209 37.95 11.33 10.33
N THR A 210 37.09 12.09 11.01
CA THR A 210 37.32 12.55 12.39
C THR A 210 37.23 11.40 13.40
N ALA A 211 37.71 11.62 14.64
CA ALA A 211 37.59 10.63 15.70
C ALA A 211 36.12 10.30 16.05
N ARG A 212 35.23 11.30 15.99
CA ARG A 212 33.79 11.12 16.23
C ARG A 212 33.15 10.23 15.17
N GLN A 213 33.39 10.51 13.88
CA GLN A 213 32.87 9.71 12.77
C GLN A 213 33.30 8.24 12.85
N LYS A 214 34.58 7.99 13.13
CA LYS A 214 35.08 6.62 13.33
C LYS A 214 34.39 5.91 14.49
N LYS A 215 34.15 6.62 15.60
CA LYS A 215 33.44 6.07 16.76
C LYS A 215 31.99 5.74 16.40
N ASP A 216 31.33 6.63 15.68
CA ASP A 216 29.93 6.50 15.29
C ASP A 216 29.72 5.31 14.35
N LEU A 217 30.56 5.15 13.33
CA LEU A 217 30.55 3.96 12.45
C LEU A 217 30.75 2.66 13.24
N LYS A 218 31.69 2.64 14.19
CA LYS A 218 31.92 1.46 15.05
C LYS A 218 30.72 1.16 15.95
N THR A 219 30.08 2.19 16.50
CA THR A 219 28.86 2.03 17.29
C THR A 219 27.72 1.44 16.45
N ILE A 220 27.54 1.93 15.21
CA ILE A 220 26.55 1.38 14.28
C ILE A 220 26.87 -0.07 13.92
N GLU A 221 28.13 -0.38 13.58
CA GLU A 221 28.55 -1.74 13.26
C GLU A 221 28.24 -2.73 14.39
N GLN A 222 28.55 -2.34 15.63
CA GLN A 222 28.24 -3.14 16.82
C GLN A 222 26.73 -3.35 16.97
N ARG A 223 25.94 -2.28 16.93
CA ARG A 223 24.48 -2.36 17.07
C ARG A 223 23.83 -3.20 15.98
N LEU A 224 24.28 -3.05 14.72
CA LEU A 224 23.79 -3.83 13.60
C LEU A 224 24.13 -5.32 13.78
N THR A 225 25.35 -5.63 14.22
CA THR A 225 25.76 -7.01 14.53
C THR A 225 24.92 -7.62 15.65
N GLU A 226 24.70 -6.88 16.74
CA GLU A 226 23.85 -7.33 17.84
C GLU A 226 22.39 -7.51 17.43
N PHE A 227 21.87 -6.62 16.58
CA PHE A 227 20.50 -6.65 16.07
C PHE A 227 20.25 -7.84 15.13
N LEU A 228 21.20 -8.18 14.27
CA LEU A 228 21.08 -9.28 13.31
C LEU A 228 21.47 -10.65 13.89
N ASP A 229 22.06 -10.69 15.09
CA ASP A 229 22.43 -11.92 15.75
C ASP A 229 21.19 -12.68 16.26
N VAL A 230 20.84 -13.75 15.55
CA VAL A 230 19.72 -14.65 15.88
C VAL A 230 20.00 -15.58 17.06
N LYS A 231 21.18 -15.48 17.70
CA LYS A 231 21.67 -16.26 18.85
C LYS A 231 21.89 -17.75 18.61
N LYS A 232 21.08 -18.38 17.77
CA LYS A 232 21.19 -19.79 17.38
C LYS A 232 20.81 -19.96 15.92
N ALA A 233 21.55 -20.83 15.23
CA ALA A 233 21.29 -21.18 13.84
C ALA A 233 19.86 -21.71 13.65
N PRO A 234 19.05 -21.13 12.75
CA PRO A 234 17.70 -21.60 12.47
C PRO A 234 17.73 -22.86 11.59
N GLN A 235 17.68 -24.05 12.21
CA GLN A 235 17.82 -25.34 11.50
C GLN A 235 16.88 -25.49 10.30
N GLY A 236 15.60 -25.12 10.43
CA GLY A 236 14.66 -25.24 9.32
C GLY A 236 15.02 -24.40 8.08
N GLN A 237 15.73 -23.27 8.25
CA GLN A 237 16.23 -22.49 7.12
C GLN A 237 17.49 -23.12 6.51
N ILE A 238 18.33 -23.75 7.33
CA ILE A 238 19.49 -24.52 6.88
C ILE A 238 19.02 -25.72 6.04
N ASP A 239 18.06 -26.49 6.54
CA ASP A 239 17.50 -27.65 5.84
C ASP A 239 16.85 -27.24 4.51
N ALA A 240 16.11 -26.12 4.51
CA ALA A 240 15.53 -25.56 3.30
C ALA A 240 16.59 -25.14 2.27
N ALA A 241 17.72 -24.57 2.71
CA ALA A 241 18.83 -24.22 1.82
C ALA A 241 19.44 -25.45 1.15
N TYR A 242 19.74 -26.50 1.90
CA TYR A 242 20.27 -27.75 1.34
C TYR A 242 19.31 -28.40 0.34
N LYS A 243 18.03 -28.51 0.69
CA LYS A 243 16.99 -29.05 -0.20
C LYS A 243 16.86 -28.23 -1.49
N THR A 244 16.92 -26.90 -1.37
CA THR A 244 16.83 -26.00 -2.53
C THR A 244 18.06 -26.10 -3.41
N PHE A 245 19.26 -26.19 -2.81
CA PHE A 245 20.53 -26.32 -3.51
C PHE A 245 20.65 -27.64 -4.27
N GLU A 246 20.20 -28.75 -3.68
CA GLU A 246 20.14 -30.04 -4.36
C GLU A 246 19.23 -29.97 -5.60
N ARG A 247 18.02 -29.41 -5.45
CA ARG A 247 17.08 -29.20 -6.56
C ARG A 247 17.62 -28.24 -7.63
N ALA A 248 18.44 -27.28 -7.23
CA ALA A 248 19.02 -26.31 -8.15
C ALA A 248 20.08 -26.95 -9.08
N ALA A 249 20.65 -28.09 -8.69
CA ALA A 249 21.65 -28.83 -9.47
C ALA A 249 22.78 -27.94 -10.02
N ILE A 250 23.26 -26.99 -9.18
CA ILE A 250 24.26 -25.99 -9.59
C ILE A 250 25.60 -26.67 -9.85
N ALA A 251 26.12 -26.52 -11.06
CA ALA A 251 27.41 -27.06 -11.48
C ALA A 251 28.20 -26.03 -12.32
N PRO A 252 29.54 -26.03 -12.27
CA PRO A 252 30.35 -25.27 -13.21
C PRO A 252 30.07 -25.73 -14.65
N SER A 253 30.00 -24.78 -15.57
CA SER A 253 29.84 -25.11 -16.99
C SER A 253 31.07 -25.86 -17.53
N ALA A 254 30.84 -26.76 -18.48
CA ALA A 254 31.90 -27.43 -19.23
C ALA A 254 32.78 -26.46 -20.04
N ALA A 255 32.35 -25.22 -20.26
CA ALA A 255 33.16 -24.16 -20.86
C ALA A 255 34.34 -23.73 -19.97
N GLY A 256 34.33 -24.08 -18.68
CA GLY A 256 35.33 -23.65 -17.69
C GLY A 256 35.08 -22.25 -17.13
N THR A 257 33.99 -21.59 -17.53
CA THR A 257 33.52 -20.30 -17.04
C THR A 257 32.03 -20.37 -16.75
N GLY A 258 31.53 -19.68 -15.72
CA GLY A 258 30.10 -19.64 -15.42
C GLY A 258 29.52 -20.97 -14.94
N PHE A 259 28.20 -21.09 -14.99
CA PHE A 259 27.47 -22.20 -14.37
C PHE A 259 26.30 -22.70 -15.21
N THR A 260 25.88 -23.94 -14.90
CA THR A 260 24.62 -24.55 -15.33
C THR A 260 23.81 -24.98 -14.09
N GLY A 261 22.50 -25.19 -14.27
CA GLY A 261 21.57 -25.56 -13.21
C GLY A 261 20.19 -24.97 -13.44
N THR A 262 19.24 -25.25 -12.54
CA THR A 262 17.84 -24.82 -12.65
C THR A 262 17.72 -23.29 -12.75
N PRO A 263 17.16 -22.74 -13.84
CA PRO A 263 17.24 -21.31 -14.14
C PRO A 263 16.58 -20.44 -13.07
N VAL A 264 17.22 -19.29 -12.77
CA VAL A 264 16.67 -18.23 -11.91
C VAL A 264 16.10 -17.10 -12.77
N VAL A 265 14.81 -16.85 -12.66
CA VAL A 265 14.09 -15.80 -13.41
C VAL A 265 13.26 -14.92 -12.48
N ALA A 266 12.79 -13.78 -12.98
CA ALA A 266 11.86 -12.93 -12.24
C ALA A 266 10.53 -13.67 -12.01
N PRO A 267 9.83 -13.48 -10.87
CA PRO A 267 8.53 -14.12 -10.62
C PRO A 267 7.44 -13.82 -11.65
N ASP A 268 7.52 -12.68 -12.32
CA ASP A 268 6.63 -12.31 -13.42
C ASP A 268 6.85 -13.18 -14.68
N GLU A 269 8.03 -13.81 -14.81
CA GLU A 269 8.38 -14.76 -15.89
C GLU A 269 8.21 -16.23 -15.45
N GLN A 270 8.40 -16.51 -14.16
CA GLN A 270 8.56 -17.85 -13.59
C GLN A 270 7.41 -18.82 -13.92
N ASP A 271 7.75 -19.97 -14.49
CA ASP A 271 6.88 -21.14 -14.56
C ASP A 271 7.20 -22.12 -13.42
N LYS A 272 6.42 -21.99 -12.33
CA LYS A 272 6.55 -22.88 -11.15
C LYS A 272 6.29 -24.35 -11.48
N LYS A 273 5.55 -24.68 -12.55
CA LYS A 273 5.28 -26.07 -12.93
C LYS A 273 6.50 -26.74 -13.53
N LYS A 274 7.38 -25.95 -14.18
CA LYS A 274 8.68 -26.41 -14.70
C LYS A 274 9.76 -26.50 -13.61
N GLY A 275 9.45 -26.08 -12.37
CA GLY A 275 10.41 -26.09 -11.27
C GLY A 275 11.42 -24.94 -11.30
N GLU A 276 11.18 -23.90 -12.12
CA GLU A 276 12.05 -22.72 -12.23
C GLU A 276 12.21 -22.00 -10.89
N MET A 277 13.39 -21.44 -10.65
CA MET A 277 13.70 -20.71 -9.43
C MET A 277 13.48 -19.20 -9.57
N SER A 278 13.29 -18.55 -8.42
CA SER A 278 13.17 -17.10 -8.28
C SER A 278 14.19 -16.55 -7.27
N TRP A 279 14.19 -15.24 -7.04
CA TRP A 279 15.03 -14.63 -6.00
C TRP A 279 14.75 -15.21 -4.60
N ASN A 280 13.54 -15.68 -4.31
CA ASN A 280 13.23 -16.34 -3.04
C ASN A 280 14.04 -17.63 -2.83
N ASP A 281 14.28 -18.39 -3.90
CA ASP A 281 15.05 -19.63 -3.83
C ASP A 281 16.54 -19.32 -3.62
N VAL A 282 17.04 -18.26 -4.28
CA VAL A 282 18.40 -17.72 -4.04
C VAL A 282 18.54 -17.22 -2.60
N GLU A 283 17.57 -16.44 -2.10
CA GLU A 283 17.53 -15.97 -0.72
C GLU A 283 17.52 -17.14 0.27
N THR A 284 16.71 -18.17 0.01
CA THR A 284 16.62 -19.37 0.86
C THR A 284 17.99 -20.04 0.98
N MET A 285 18.67 -20.28 -0.15
CA MET A 285 19.99 -20.89 -0.17
C MET A 285 21.05 -20.02 0.53
N LEU A 286 21.18 -18.75 0.15
CA LEU A 286 22.16 -17.84 0.72
C LEU A 286 21.97 -17.68 2.23
N ALA A 287 20.73 -17.50 2.68
CA ALA A 287 20.44 -17.31 4.09
C ALA A 287 20.76 -18.56 4.92
N GLY A 288 20.28 -19.73 4.51
CA GLY A 288 20.53 -20.97 5.26
C GLY A 288 22.02 -21.35 5.29
N PHE A 289 22.74 -21.21 4.18
CA PHE A 289 24.18 -21.48 4.16
C PHE A 289 24.98 -20.47 4.98
N ALA A 290 24.60 -19.19 4.97
CA ALA A 290 25.23 -18.19 5.83
C ALA A 290 25.00 -18.50 7.31
N TYR A 291 23.79 -18.89 7.71
CA TYR A 291 23.50 -19.28 9.08
C TYR A 291 24.34 -20.49 9.53
N ASP A 292 24.42 -21.53 8.70
CA ASP A 292 25.19 -22.73 9.03
C ASP A 292 26.70 -22.47 9.05
N ALA A 293 27.21 -21.70 8.08
CA ALA A 293 28.62 -21.28 8.06
C ALA A 293 28.98 -20.41 9.28
N PHE A 294 28.13 -19.46 9.65
CA PHE A 294 28.42 -18.51 10.72
C PHE A 294 28.27 -19.13 12.12
N TYR A 295 27.17 -19.83 12.40
CA TYR A 295 26.88 -20.35 13.74
C TYR A 295 27.48 -21.74 14.00
N ASN A 296 27.47 -22.62 12.98
CA ASN A 296 27.96 -23.99 13.13
C ASN A 296 29.38 -24.16 12.57
N GLN A 297 29.99 -23.10 12.01
CA GLN A 297 31.34 -23.12 11.43
C GLN A 297 31.48 -24.18 10.32
N ASN A 298 30.40 -24.44 9.58
CA ASN A 298 30.40 -25.43 8.51
C ASN A 298 31.07 -24.89 7.24
N GLU A 299 32.28 -25.36 6.95
CA GLU A 299 33.04 -24.95 5.76
C GLU A 299 32.40 -25.40 4.44
N THR A 300 31.62 -26.48 4.42
CA THR A 300 30.85 -26.89 3.23
C THR A 300 29.75 -25.87 2.92
N SER A 301 29.01 -25.44 3.94
CA SER A 301 27.99 -24.39 3.79
C SER A 301 28.61 -23.07 3.35
N LYS A 302 29.78 -22.71 3.89
CA LYS A 302 30.52 -21.52 3.45
C LYS A 302 30.94 -21.60 1.98
N LYS A 303 31.41 -22.76 1.52
CA LYS A 303 31.70 -22.99 0.09
C LYS A 303 30.43 -22.85 -0.75
N ASN A 304 29.35 -23.51 -0.33
CA ASN A 304 28.07 -23.47 -1.03
C ASN A 304 27.48 -22.06 -1.08
N TYR A 305 27.65 -21.25 -0.03
CA TYR A 305 27.25 -19.84 -0.02
C TYR A 305 27.86 -19.06 -1.18
N PHE A 306 29.17 -19.19 -1.40
CA PHE A 306 29.85 -18.50 -2.50
C PHE A 306 29.51 -19.12 -3.87
N THR A 307 29.38 -20.45 -3.96
CA THR A 307 28.89 -21.11 -5.18
C THR A 307 27.51 -20.58 -5.59
N VAL A 308 26.58 -20.42 -4.64
CA VAL A 308 25.25 -19.89 -4.90
C VAL A 308 25.30 -18.42 -5.30
N PHE A 309 26.17 -17.61 -4.68
CA PHE A 309 26.29 -16.20 -5.04
C PHE A 309 26.85 -16.05 -6.47
N ASP A 310 27.93 -16.75 -6.79
CA ASP A 310 28.50 -16.76 -8.14
C ASP A 310 27.48 -17.25 -9.17
N TYR A 311 26.73 -18.32 -8.85
CA TYR A 311 25.62 -18.81 -9.67
C TYR A 311 24.52 -17.76 -9.86
N ALA A 312 24.10 -17.07 -8.80
CA ALA A 312 23.06 -16.05 -8.87
C ALA A 312 23.46 -14.87 -9.78
N MET A 313 24.72 -14.42 -9.69
CA MET A 313 25.25 -13.37 -10.58
C MET A 313 25.35 -13.86 -12.03
N ASP A 314 25.79 -15.10 -12.24
CA ASP A 314 25.82 -15.74 -13.56
C ASP A 314 24.41 -15.84 -14.17
N GLN A 315 23.40 -16.11 -13.34
CA GLN A 315 22.00 -16.17 -13.76
C GLN A 315 21.32 -14.80 -13.94
N GLY A 316 21.97 -13.70 -13.55
CA GLY A 316 21.47 -12.33 -13.80
C GLY A 316 21.16 -11.50 -12.56
N PHE A 317 21.20 -12.06 -11.35
CA PHE A 317 21.13 -11.27 -10.10
C PHE A 317 22.51 -10.63 -9.83
N ALA A 318 22.83 -9.63 -10.64
CA ALA A 318 24.14 -9.00 -10.69
C ALA A 318 24.01 -7.47 -10.80
N PHE A 319 25.12 -6.77 -10.59
CA PHE A 319 25.22 -5.33 -10.89
C PHE A 319 24.73 -5.02 -12.32
N GLY A 320 23.94 -3.95 -12.45
CA GLY A 320 23.51 -3.43 -13.76
C GLY A 320 22.45 -4.26 -14.48
N SER A 321 21.87 -5.28 -13.85
CA SER A 321 20.87 -6.17 -14.46
C SER A 321 19.46 -5.86 -13.96
N GLY A 322 18.50 -5.71 -14.88
CA GLY A 322 17.08 -5.60 -14.55
C GLY A 322 16.33 -6.94 -14.59
N MET A 323 16.99 -8.00 -15.08
CA MET A 323 16.42 -9.35 -15.31
C MET A 323 15.08 -9.33 -16.08
N GLY A 324 14.91 -8.35 -16.98
CA GLY A 324 13.70 -8.16 -17.78
C GLY A 324 12.62 -7.37 -17.03
N THR A 325 12.27 -7.81 -15.83
CA THR A 325 11.42 -7.09 -14.86
C THR A 325 11.92 -7.41 -13.46
N ASN A 326 11.91 -6.41 -12.58
CA ASN A 326 12.28 -6.57 -11.17
C ASN A 326 11.21 -6.03 -10.22
N HIS A 327 9.97 -5.91 -10.69
CA HIS A 327 8.88 -5.43 -9.85
C HIS A 327 8.69 -6.26 -8.56
N HIS A 328 8.57 -5.59 -7.41
CA HIS A 328 8.47 -6.19 -6.07
C HIS A 328 9.65 -7.10 -5.65
N TYR A 329 10.84 -6.97 -6.25
CA TYR A 329 11.98 -7.81 -5.89
C TYR A 329 12.36 -7.67 -4.40
N GLY A 330 12.19 -6.47 -3.81
CA GLY A 330 12.60 -6.19 -2.43
C GLY A 330 12.00 -7.12 -1.39
N TYR A 331 10.79 -7.65 -1.63
CA TYR A 331 10.17 -8.62 -0.72
C TYR A 331 10.91 -9.96 -0.62
N GLN A 332 11.74 -10.28 -1.62
CA GLN A 332 12.34 -11.60 -1.89
C GLN A 332 13.86 -11.63 -1.67
N VAL A 333 14.46 -10.49 -1.31
CA VAL A 333 15.92 -10.35 -1.17
C VAL A 333 16.35 -9.86 0.22
N ARG A 334 15.40 -9.62 1.14
CA ARG A 334 15.68 -9.05 2.48
C ARG A 334 16.70 -9.87 3.26
N LYS A 335 16.59 -11.21 3.25
CA LYS A 335 17.50 -12.07 4.02
C LYS A 335 18.87 -12.18 3.37
N ILE A 336 19.00 -11.94 2.06
CA ILE A 336 20.30 -11.84 1.38
C ILE A 336 21.17 -10.80 2.09
N TYR A 337 20.62 -9.61 2.37
CA TYR A 337 21.36 -8.53 3.04
C TYR A 337 21.69 -8.86 4.50
N THR A 338 20.69 -9.28 5.28
CA THR A 338 20.92 -9.55 6.72
C THR A 338 21.95 -10.66 6.94
N THR A 339 22.01 -11.65 6.04
CA THR A 339 22.97 -12.75 6.15
C THR A 339 24.31 -12.45 5.47
N ALA A 340 24.35 -11.59 4.45
CA ALA A 340 25.59 -11.03 3.93
C ALA A 340 26.36 -10.25 5.01
N TRP A 341 25.66 -9.57 5.93
CA TRP A 341 26.29 -8.95 7.09
C TRP A 341 27.01 -9.96 8.01
N LEU A 342 26.40 -11.12 8.25
CA LEU A 342 27.02 -12.20 9.03
C LEU A 342 28.26 -12.76 8.31
N MET A 343 28.20 -12.84 6.98
CA MET A 343 29.29 -13.35 6.13
C MET A 343 30.31 -12.27 5.72
N ARG A 344 30.19 -11.03 6.21
CA ARG A 344 30.95 -9.87 5.69
C ARG A 344 32.46 -10.07 5.67
N ASP A 345 33.03 -10.67 6.72
CA ASP A 345 34.47 -10.92 6.79
C ASP A 345 34.95 -11.93 5.75
N ALA A 346 34.12 -12.94 5.46
CA ALA A 346 34.40 -13.91 4.41
C ALA A 346 34.25 -13.27 3.02
N ILE A 347 33.24 -12.42 2.82
CA ILE A 347 33.04 -11.65 1.59
C ILE A 347 34.23 -10.73 1.33
N TYR A 348 34.72 -10.00 2.34
CA TYR A 348 35.87 -9.09 2.21
C TYR A 348 37.17 -9.78 1.83
N LYS A 349 37.31 -11.07 2.18
CA LYS A 349 38.50 -11.89 1.86
C LYS A 349 38.34 -12.68 0.57
N HIS A 350 37.15 -12.73 -0.03
CA HIS A 350 36.89 -13.52 -1.22
C HIS A 350 37.47 -12.85 -2.48
N PRO A 351 38.02 -13.62 -3.44
CA PRO A 351 38.53 -13.05 -4.71
C PRO A 351 37.49 -12.23 -5.50
N HIS A 352 36.22 -12.61 -5.43
CA HIS A 352 35.10 -11.91 -6.09
C HIS A 352 34.45 -10.80 -5.23
N ARG A 353 35.12 -10.33 -4.16
CA ARG A 353 34.59 -9.32 -3.21
C ARG A 353 33.86 -8.16 -3.90
N ASP A 354 34.51 -7.52 -4.87
CA ASP A 354 33.97 -6.29 -5.46
C ASP A 354 32.71 -6.55 -6.31
N ALA A 355 32.58 -7.73 -6.92
CA ALA A 355 31.38 -8.15 -7.64
C ALA A 355 30.20 -8.40 -6.67
N TYR A 356 30.45 -9.07 -5.54
CA TYR A 356 29.42 -9.28 -4.52
C TYR A 356 28.94 -7.95 -3.93
N LEU A 357 29.86 -7.07 -3.54
CA LEU A 357 29.52 -5.81 -2.91
C LEU A 357 28.80 -4.85 -3.88
N SER A 358 29.21 -4.80 -5.15
CA SER A 358 28.51 -3.99 -6.16
C SER A 358 27.10 -4.53 -6.47
N THR A 359 26.93 -5.84 -6.54
CA THR A 359 25.62 -6.49 -6.70
C THR A 359 24.69 -6.18 -5.54
N LEU A 360 25.16 -6.32 -4.29
CA LEU A 360 24.37 -5.98 -3.10
C LEU A 360 23.94 -4.51 -3.13
N ARG A 361 24.87 -3.57 -3.38
CA ARG A 361 24.55 -2.13 -3.45
C ARG A 361 23.53 -1.81 -4.54
N PHE A 362 23.71 -2.38 -5.74
CA PHE A 362 22.79 -2.22 -6.86
C PHE A 362 21.38 -2.69 -6.49
N TRP A 363 21.23 -3.95 -6.09
CA TRP A 363 19.92 -4.48 -5.73
C TRP A 363 19.38 -3.90 -4.40
N ALA A 364 20.17 -3.23 -3.59
CA ALA A 364 19.63 -2.47 -2.45
C ALA A 364 18.98 -1.14 -2.89
N ALA A 365 19.20 -0.72 -4.14
CA ALA A 365 18.89 0.61 -4.62
C ALA A 365 19.52 1.72 -3.76
N LEU A 366 20.71 1.48 -3.21
CA LEU A 366 21.42 2.45 -2.37
C LEU A 366 21.69 3.76 -3.14
N GLN A 367 21.77 3.68 -4.45
CA GLN A 367 22.06 4.80 -5.34
C GLN A 367 20.97 5.88 -5.31
N GLU A 368 19.72 5.53 -4.94
CA GLU A 368 18.64 6.50 -4.74
C GLU A 368 19.03 7.54 -3.66
N THR A 369 19.85 7.14 -2.68
CA THR A 369 20.23 7.98 -1.55
C THR A 369 21.43 8.88 -1.84
N ARG A 370 21.94 8.87 -3.08
CA ARG A 370 22.97 9.81 -3.53
C ARG A 370 22.41 11.24 -3.67
N GLN A 371 21.09 11.38 -3.74
CA GLN A 371 20.35 12.64 -3.84
C GLN A 371 19.20 12.69 -2.80
N PRO A 372 18.60 13.85 -2.50
CA PRO A 372 17.47 13.91 -1.57
C PRO A 372 16.25 13.27 -2.16
N CYS A 373 15.36 12.79 -1.31
CA CYS A 373 14.07 12.31 -1.78
C CYS A 373 13.30 13.50 -2.34
N PRO A 374 12.93 13.50 -3.63
CA PRO A 374 12.15 14.60 -4.20
C PRO A 374 10.71 14.58 -3.64
N PRO A 375 10.04 15.74 -3.47
CA PRO A 375 8.68 15.82 -2.92
C PRO A 375 7.63 15.02 -3.70
N GLU A 376 7.85 14.82 -5.00
CA GLU A 376 6.97 14.05 -5.89
C GLU A 376 7.23 12.54 -5.88
N ARG A 377 8.11 12.04 -5.00
CA ARG A 377 8.41 10.61 -4.90
C ARG A 377 7.22 9.84 -4.32
N ASP A 378 6.59 9.01 -5.16
CA ASP A 378 5.51 8.10 -4.77
C ASP A 378 6.05 6.80 -4.12
N GLU A 379 5.18 5.87 -3.69
CA GLU A 379 5.51 4.49 -3.30
C GLU A 379 6.52 4.36 -2.13
N LEU A 380 6.63 5.40 -1.29
CA LEU A 380 7.60 5.47 -0.21
C LEU A 380 7.44 4.36 0.82
N LEU A 381 6.21 3.95 1.15
CA LEU A 381 5.95 2.88 2.11
C LEU A 381 6.65 1.58 1.72
N ASP A 382 6.53 1.14 0.47
CA ASP A 382 7.19 -0.08 0.02
C ASP A 382 8.71 0.09 0.06
N SER A 383 9.23 1.23 -0.41
CA SER A 383 10.67 1.54 -0.36
C SER A 383 11.23 1.48 1.07
N TRP A 384 10.48 2.00 2.05
CA TRP A 384 10.87 1.92 3.47
C TRP A 384 10.77 0.51 4.02
N HIS A 385 9.67 -0.18 3.76
CA HIS A 385 9.42 -1.52 4.31
C HIS A 385 10.41 -2.57 3.82
N THR A 386 10.79 -2.50 2.55
CA THR A 386 11.48 -3.62 1.89
C THR A 386 12.90 -3.33 1.44
N LEU A 387 13.29 -2.05 1.33
CA LEU A 387 14.67 -1.68 0.96
C LEU A 387 15.45 -0.93 2.03
N LEU A 388 14.84 -0.31 3.04
CA LEU A 388 15.58 0.54 3.97
C LEU A 388 16.69 -0.23 4.71
N MET A 389 16.41 -1.42 5.22
CA MET A 389 17.44 -2.25 5.87
C MET A 389 18.50 -2.75 4.87
N ALA A 390 18.10 -3.07 3.63
CA ALA A 390 19.03 -3.47 2.57
C ALA A 390 19.99 -2.32 2.20
N LYS A 391 19.48 -1.10 2.07
CA LYS A 391 20.24 0.14 1.87
C LYS A 391 21.21 0.36 3.03
N PHE A 392 20.72 0.24 4.26
CA PHE A 392 21.53 0.43 5.46
C PHE A 392 22.71 -0.54 5.55
N ILE A 393 22.45 -1.84 5.38
CA ILE A 393 23.49 -2.88 5.36
C ILE A 393 24.47 -2.61 4.22
N SER A 394 23.98 -2.30 3.03
CA SER A 394 24.84 -2.02 1.86
C SER A 394 25.72 -0.78 2.06
N ALA A 395 25.22 0.25 2.76
CA ALA A 395 26.00 1.43 3.15
C ALA A 395 27.11 1.08 4.16
N MET A 396 26.87 0.12 5.06
CA MET A 396 27.86 -0.37 6.02
C MET A 396 28.85 -1.38 5.44
N MET A 397 28.58 -1.94 4.25
CA MET A 397 29.41 -2.97 3.61
C MET A 397 30.49 -2.42 2.66
N PHE A 398 30.74 -1.11 2.64
CA PHE A 398 31.90 -0.56 1.94
C PHE A 398 33.21 -0.94 2.65
N PRO A 399 34.27 -1.36 1.93
CA PRO A 399 35.58 -1.62 2.54
C PRO A 399 36.26 -0.36 3.09
N ASP A 400 36.04 0.80 2.46
CA ASP A 400 36.55 2.09 2.93
C ASP A 400 35.53 2.76 3.87
N ALA A 401 35.95 3.03 5.11
CA ALA A 401 35.12 3.73 6.09
C ALA A 401 34.69 5.14 5.64
N ARG A 402 35.44 5.80 4.75
CA ARG A 402 35.06 7.11 4.19
C ARG A 402 33.85 7.01 3.27
N GLU A 403 33.73 5.91 2.53
CA GLU A 403 32.56 5.63 1.70
C GLU A 403 31.37 5.17 2.56
N GLN A 404 31.62 4.41 3.64
CA GLN A 404 30.57 4.10 4.64
C GLN A 404 29.96 5.38 5.21
N GLU A 405 30.80 6.32 5.64
CA GLU A 405 30.39 7.64 6.13
C GLU A 405 29.58 8.40 5.08
N GLN A 406 30.05 8.48 3.82
CA GLN A 406 29.34 9.18 2.74
C GLN A 406 27.97 8.54 2.46
N ALA A 407 27.92 7.21 2.36
CA ALA A 407 26.70 6.46 2.06
C ALA A 407 25.66 6.56 3.19
N LEU A 408 26.08 6.46 4.46
CA LEU A 408 25.17 6.63 5.61
C LEU A 408 24.65 8.06 5.74
N ASN A 409 25.49 9.07 5.50
CA ASN A 409 25.02 10.47 5.46
C ASN A 409 23.98 10.66 4.35
N GLY A 410 24.23 10.13 3.14
CA GLY A 410 23.28 10.14 2.04
C GLY A 410 21.96 9.44 2.40
N LEU A 411 22.03 8.26 3.02
CA LEU A 411 20.86 7.50 3.46
C LEU A 411 20.06 8.21 4.57
N SER A 412 20.72 8.78 5.58
CA SER A 412 20.04 9.52 6.66
C SER A 412 19.34 10.78 6.13
N ARG A 413 20.00 11.50 5.22
CA ARG A 413 19.45 12.67 4.52
C ARG A 413 18.27 12.30 3.61
N TRP A 414 18.41 11.23 2.83
CA TRP A 414 17.33 10.71 1.98
C TRP A 414 16.13 10.27 2.83
N LEU A 415 16.35 9.51 3.91
CA LEU A 415 15.25 9.08 4.78
C LEU A 415 14.58 10.28 5.44
N SER A 416 15.34 11.23 5.97
CA SER A 416 14.79 12.46 6.57
C SER A 416 13.90 13.23 5.59
N SER A 417 14.37 13.46 4.36
CA SER A 417 13.58 14.15 3.33
C SER A 417 12.37 13.33 2.84
N SER A 418 12.47 12.00 2.82
CA SER A 418 11.35 11.14 2.42
C SER A 418 10.20 11.14 3.42
N LEU A 419 10.46 11.39 4.71
CA LEU A 419 9.45 11.37 5.77
C LEU A 419 8.57 12.63 5.82
N ASN A 420 8.79 13.59 4.93
CA ASN A 420 7.94 14.75 4.80
C ASN A 420 6.51 14.38 4.39
N TYR A 421 5.55 15.24 4.74
CA TYR A 421 4.17 15.04 4.32
C TYR A 421 4.06 15.07 2.79
N THR A 422 3.50 14.00 2.25
CA THR A 422 3.34 13.82 0.80
C THR A 422 2.06 14.49 0.30
N PRO A 423 2.10 15.19 -0.85
CA PRO A 423 0.94 15.86 -1.39
C PRO A 423 -0.05 14.86 -2.03
N GLY A 424 -1.24 15.36 -2.34
CA GLY A 424 -2.29 14.63 -3.06
C GLY A 424 -2.51 13.21 -2.52
N THR A 425 -2.50 12.25 -3.43
CA THR A 425 -2.68 10.83 -3.15
C THR A 425 -1.39 10.01 -3.31
N LEU A 426 -0.22 10.65 -3.41
CA LEU A 426 1.07 9.95 -3.38
C LEU A 426 1.22 9.11 -2.10
N GLY A 427 1.94 8.00 -2.20
CA GLY A 427 2.28 7.15 -1.06
C GLY A 427 3.29 7.81 -0.13
N GLY A 428 3.03 7.73 1.18
CA GLY A 428 3.82 8.38 2.22
C GLY A 428 2.97 8.77 3.42
N ILE A 429 3.44 9.71 4.23
CA ILE A 429 2.69 10.22 5.39
C ILE A 429 1.88 11.44 4.94
N LYS A 430 0.64 11.60 5.43
CA LYS A 430 -0.22 12.76 5.21
C LYS A 430 -0.22 13.66 6.43
N VAL A 431 -0.65 14.90 6.24
CA VAL A 431 -0.68 15.94 7.29
C VAL A 431 -1.56 15.58 8.50
N ASP A 432 -2.52 14.68 8.32
CA ASP A 432 -3.35 14.14 9.41
C ASP A 432 -2.74 12.89 10.08
N GLY A 433 -1.50 12.53 9.73
CA GLY A 433 -0.77 11.36 10.21
C GLY A 433 -1.15 10.05 9.52
N THR A 434 -2.17 10.04 8.65
CA THR A 434 -2.49 8.84 7.88
C THR A 434 -1.37 8.49 6.90
N THR A 435 -1.28 7.22 6.57
CA THR A 435 -0.21 6.66 5.73
C THR A 435 -0.82 6.07 4.45
N PHE A 436 -0.27 6.47 3.31
CA PHE A 436 -0.86 6.21 2.01
C PHE A 436 -0.10 5.15 1.24
N HIS A 437 -0.86 4.23 0.64
CA HIS A 437 -0.41 3.34 -0.41
C HIS A 437 -1.58 3.07 -1.35
N HIS A 438 -1.30 2.74 -2.61
CA HIS A 438 -2.34 2.56 -3.63
C HIS A 438 -3.34 3.74 -3.75
N GLY A 439 -2.83 4.97 -3.59
CA GLY A 439 -3.65 6.18 -3.73
C GLY A 439 -4.65 6.45 -2.60
N GLY A 440 -4.53 5.79 -1.43
CA GLY A 440 -5.43 6.03 -0.30
C GLY A 440 -4.84 5.62 1.06
N PHE A 441 -5.54 5.96 2.14
CA PHE A 441 -5.18 5.57 3.50
C PHE A 441 -5.19 4.04 3.65
N TYR A 442 -4.03 3.46 3.98
CA TYR A 442 -3.87 2.01 3.97
C TYR A 442 -3.01 1.47 5.16
N PRO A 443 -3.64 1.20 6.31
CA PRO A 443 -2.98 0.61 7.49
C PRO A 443 -2.19 -0.68 7.23
N GLY A 444 -2.69 -1.56 6.34
CA GLY A 444 -2.02 -2.82 6.01
C GLY A 444 -0.63 -2.68 5.37
N TYR A 445 -0.33 -1.53 4.75
CA TYR A 445 1.01 -1.21 4.25
C TYR A 445 1.85 -0.39 5.24
N THR A 446 1.24 0.05 6.34
CA THR A 446 1.91 0.83 7.39
C THR A 446 2.62 -0.08 8.38
N THR A 447 2.05 -1.25 8.65
CA THR A 447 2.72 -2.32 9.40
C THR A 447 3.98 -2.76 8.68
N GLY A 448 5.08 -2.94 9.41
CA GLY A 448 6.40 -3.23 8.84
C GLY A 448 7.19 -1.99 8.42
N VAL A 449 6.51 -0.95 7.91
CA VAL A 449 7.13 0.36 7.63
C VAL A 449 7.59 1.03 8.91
N LEU A 450 6.67 1.19 9.88
CA LEU A 450 6.99 1.81 11.17
C LEU A 450 8.08 1.03 11.90
N ALA A 451 8.00 -0.31 11.86
CA ALA A 451 9.04 -1.19 12.37
C ALA A 451 10.42 -0.88 11.76
N THR A 452 10.53 -0.82 10.43
CA THR A 452 11.82 -0.68 9.74
C THR A 452 12.42 0.70 9.93
N ILE A 453 11.60 1.76 9.97
CA ILE A 453 12.06 3.11 10.31
C ILE A 453 12.51 3.17 11.77
N GLY A 454 11.76 2.57 12.70
CA GLY A 454 12.15 2.48 14.10
C GLY A 454 13.46 1.71 14.30
N GLN A 455 13.71 0.66 13.53
CA GLN A 455 14.99 -0.07 13.53
C GLN A 455 16.14 0.82 13.04
N PHE A 456 15.94 1.58 11.95
CA PHE A 456 16.95 2.54 11.48
C PHE A 456 17.29 3.55 12.59
N ILE A 457 16.27 4.14 13.23
CA ILE A 457 16.46 5.08 14.34
C ILE A 457 17.24 4.42 15.48
N ALA A 458 16.87 3.22 15.90
CA ALA A 458 17.57 2.50 16.97
C ALA A 458 19.06 2.26 16.66
N LEU A 459 19.38 1.98 15.40
CA LEU A 459 20.75 1.76 14.94
C LEU A 459 21.56 3.06 14.94
N THR A 460 20.97 4.20 14.55
CA THR A 460 21.68 5.48 14.37
C THR A 460 21.59 6.45 15.56
N ASN A 461 20.72 6.23 16.54
CA ASN A 461 20.50 7.16 17.65
C ASN A 461 21.78 7.44 18.47
N GLY A 462 22.06 8.70 18.81
CA GLY A 462 23.27 9.16 19.50
C GLY A 462 24.53 9.26 18.62
N THR A 463 24.37 9.23 17.29
CA THR A 463 25.47 9.34 16.30
C THR A 463 25.22 10.50 15.33
N GLY A 464 26.22 10.85 14.51
CA GLY A 464 26.07 11.84 13.45
C GLY A 464 25.05 11.51 12.35
N PHE A 465 24.45 10.30 12.37
CA PHE A 465 23.51 9.82 11.35
C PHE A 465 22.05 9.84 11.80
N GLU A 466 21.75 10.49 12.93
CA GLU A 466 20.37 10.70 13.36
C GLU A 466 19.52 11.37 12.29
N LEU A 467 18.23 11.01 12.25
CA LEU A 467 17.27 11.71 11.43
C LEU A 467 17.04 13.12 11.99
N THR A 468 16.70 14.05 11.09
CA THR A 468 16.31 15.41 11.51
C THR A 468 15.12 15.37 12.48
N GLU A 469 15.03 16.36 13.37
CA GLU A 469 13.91 16.45 14.31
C GLU A 469 12.56 16.54 13.60
N GLU A 470 12.47 17.33 12.53
CA GLU A 470 11.27 17.43 11.68
C GLU A 470 10.83 16.06 11.14
N ALA A 471 11.76 15.28 10.58
CA ALA A 471 11.46 13.93 10.10
C ALA A 471 10.97 13.01 11.24
N ARG A 472 11.55 13.12 12.44
CA ARG A 472 11.11 12.38 13.64
C ARG A 472 9.71 12.81 14.10
N GLN A 473 9.38 14.11 14.01
CA GLN A 473 8.04 14.62 14.32
C GLN A 473 7.00 14.14 13.29
N HIS A 474 7.32 14.14 12.00
CA HIS A 474 6.43 13.62 10.95
C HIS A 474 6.15 12.13 11.15
N ILE A 475 7.16 11.29 11.38
CA ILE A 475 6.91 9.87 11.63
C ILE A 475 6.18 9.64 12.96
N LYS A 476 6.44 10.43 14.01
CA LYS A 476 5.64 10.41 15.25
C LYS A 476 4.15 10.62 14.96
N SER A 477 3.78 11.50 14.03
CA SER A 477 2.37 11.68 13.66
C SER A 477 1.72 10.39 13.11
N ALA A 478 2.46 9.59 12.35
CA ALA A 478 2.00 8.28 11.87
C ALA A 478 1.85 7.25 13.00
N PHE A 479 2.77 7.23 13.97
CA PHE A 479 2.65 6.40 15.18
C PHE A 479 1.40 6.76 16.00
N LEU A 480 1.14 8.06 16.19
CA LEU A 480 -0.04 8.54 16.91
C LEU A 480 -1.32 8.20 16.16
N ALA A 481 -1.35 8.35 14.84
CA ALA A 481 -2.48 7.92 14.02
C ALA A 481 -2.74 6.41 14.19
N MET A 482 -1.71 5.58 14.05
CA MET A 482 -1.81 4.13 14.22
C MET A 482 -2.26 3.71 15.61
N ARG A 483 -1.78 4.38 16.65
CA ARG A 483 -2.31 4.21 18.01
C ARG A 483 -3.80 4.53 18.10
N ASN A 484 -4.25 5.61 17.46
CA ASN A 484 -5.63 6.07 17.54
C ASN A 484 -6.59 5.15 16.79
N TYR A 485 -6.25 4.73 15.56
CA TYR A 485 -7.14 3.90 14.73
C TYR A 485 -7.07 2.39 15.03
N CYS A 486 -6.23 1.96 15.97
CA CYS A 486 -6.13 0.57 16.44
C CYS A 486 -6.64 0.39 17.87
N ASN A 487 -7.29 -0.73 18.16
CA ASN A 487 -7.75 -1.08 19.51
C ASN A 487 -7.68 -2.59 19.82
N LEU A 488 -6.76 -3.09 20.66
CA LEU A 488 -5.48 -2.44 20.98
C LEU A 488 -4.55 -2.44 19.75
N TYR A 489 -4.49 -3.59 19.07
CA TYR A 489 -3.58 -3.81 17.94
C TYR A 489 -4.29 -3.84 16.58
N GLU A 490 -5.60 -4.02 16.58
CA GLU A 490 -6.42 -4.25 15.40
C GLU A 490 -7.19 -2.99 15.01
N TRP A 491 -7.40 -2.76 13.72
CA TRP A 491 -8.23 -1.67 13.20
C TRP A 491 -9.57 -2.18 12.65
N GLY A 492 -10.50 -1.26 12.40
CA GLY A 492 -11.81 -1.56 11.84
C GLY A 492 -11.77 -2.03 10.37
N THR A 493 -12.72 -2.89 10.01
CA THR A 493 -13.01 -3.38 8.65
C THR A 493 -13.09 -2.24 7.63
N GLY A 494 -13.69 -1.08 7.97
CA GLY A 494 -13.80 0.08 7.07
C GLY A 494 -12.46 0.63 6.56
N ILE A 495 -11.39 0.49 7.33
CA ILE A 495 -10.03 0.96 6.98
C ILE A 495 -9.05 -0.18 6.72
N SER A 496 -9.55 -1.38 6.41
CA SER A 496 -8.75 -2.59 6.25
C SER A 496 -8.11 -2.77 4.86
N GLY A 497 -8.42 -1.89 3.90
CA GLY A 497 -8.10 -2.11 2.49
C GLY A 497 -8.72 -3.43 2.00
N ARG A 498 -7.93 -4.26 1.33
CA ARG A 498 -8.39 -5.55 0.78
C ARG A 498 -8.41 -6.74 1.77
N HIS A 499 -8.17 -6.52 3.06
CA HIS A 499 -8.06 -7.60 4.07
C HIS A 499 -8.97 -7.33 5.30
N PRO A 500 -10.31 -7.38 5.15
CA PRO A 500 -11.29 -6.94 6.16
C PRO A 500 -11.15 -7.51 7.57
N PHE A 501 -10.63 -8.72 7.71
CA PHE A 501 -10.50 -9.39 9.01
C PHE A 501 -9.04 -9.65 9.46
N GLY A 502 -8.02 -9.30 8.65
CA GLY A 502 -6.64 -9.79 8.82
C GLY A 502 -5.60 -8.83 9.42
N GLY A 503 -5.89 -7.53 9.51
CA GLY A 503 -4.88 -6.50 9.82
C GLY A 503 -4.64 -6.22 11.32
N LYS A 504 -3.37 -6.11 11.74
CA LYS A 504 -2.98 -5.70 13.11
C LYS A 504 -1.52 -5.21 13.19
N MET A 505 -1.17 -4.50 14.26
CA MET A 505 0.23 -4.18 14.60
C MET A 505 1.06 -5.46 14.87
N GLY A 506 2.29 -5.51 14.35
CA GLY A 506 3.29 -6.51 14.70
C GLY A 506 4.07 -6.15 15.97
N SER A 507 4.86 -7.10 16.51
CA SER A 507 5.76 -6.85 17.65
C SER A 507 6.78 -5.76 17.34
N ASP A 508 7.28 -5.72 16.12
CA ASP A 508 8.35 -4.81 15.72
C ASP A 508 7.80 -3.40 15.50
N ASP A 509 6.53 -3.28 15.06
CA ASP A 509 5.82 -1.99 15.02
C ASP A 509 5.65 -1.44 16.44
N ILE A 510 5.35 -2.30 17.42
CA ILE A 510 5.25 -1.91 18.83
C ILE A 510 6.61 -1.48 19.35
N GLU A 511 7.67 -2.26 19.12
CA GLU A 511 9.04 -1.91 19.55
C GLU A 511 9.50 -0.58 18.95
N ALA A 512 9.06 -0.26 17.74
CA ALA A 512 9.38 1.00 17.11
C ALA A 512 8.87 2.23 17.86
N PHE A 513 7.78 2.15 18.65
CA PHE A 513 7.37 3.22 19.56
C PHE A 513 8.46 3.55 20.59
N ALA A 514 9.13 2.53 21.14
CA ALA A 514 10.24 2.74 22.07
C ALA A 514 11.46 3.35 21.37
N ASN A 515 11.77 2.87 20.17
CA ASN A 515 12.92 3.35 19.40
C ASN A 515 12.79 4.84 19.05
N ILE A 516 11.61 5.28 18.64
CA ILE A 516 11.35 6.69 18.39
C ILE A 516 11.30 7.49 19.69
N ALA A 517 10.72 6.95 20.78
CA ALA A 517 10.69 7.64 22.06
C ALA A 517 12.11 7.99 22.53
N LEU A 518 13.03 7.02 22.44
CA LEU A 518 14.44 7.19 22.82
C LEU A 518 15.24 8.10 21.89
N SER A 519 14.67 8.53 20.76
CA SER A 519 15.35 9.40 19.78
C SER A 519 15.32 10.89 20.15
N GLY A 520 14.93 11.24 21.37
CA GLY A 520 14.84 12.61 21.86
C GLY A 520 13.41 13.01 22.20
N ASP A 521 13.24 14.16 22.86
CA ASP A 521 11.93 14.69 23.21
C ASP A 521 11.27 15.38 22.01
N LEU A 522 10.24 14.74 21.46
CA LEU A 522 9.44 15.27 20.35
C LEU A 522 8.15 15.93 20.83
N SER A 523 8.02 16.21 22.14
CA SER A 523 6.88 16.91 22.73
C SER A 523 7.14 18.40 22.97
N GLY A 524 8.40 18.84 22.90
CA GLY A 524 8.80 20.22 23.17
C GLY A 524 8.85 20.59 24.66
N GLN A 525 8.85 19.60 25.57
CA GLN A 525 8.84 19.80 27.02
C GLN A 525 10.25 19.87 27.64
N GLY A 526 11.30 19.60 26.85
CA GLY A 526 12.69 19.62 27.30
C GLY A 526 13.12 18.35 28.04
N ASN A 527 12.42 17.24 27.84
CA ASN A 527 12.81 15.93 28.38
C ASN A 527 14.00 15.35 27.62
N THR A 528 14.62 14.29 28.15
CA THR A 528 15.71 13.57 27.46
C THR A 528 15.20 12.61 26.39
N PHE A 529 13.93 12.19 26.47
CA PHE A 529 13.25 11.31 25.52
C PHE A 529 11.74 11.61 25.52
N ASP A 530 11.00 11.13 24.52
CA ASP A 530 9.56 11.39 24.41
C ASP A 530 8.74 10.53 25.39
N HIS A 531 8.26 11.16 26.47
CA HIS A 531 7.48 10.48 27.50
C HIS A 531 6.13 9.94 26.99
N GLY A 532 5.51 10.62 26.02
CA GLY A 532 4.21 10.21 25.47
C GLY A 532 4.32 8.90 24.68
N LEU A 533 5.29 8.83 23.77
CA LEU A 533 5.58 7.62 23.00
C LEU A 533 6.08 6.48 23.89
N ALA A 534 6.88 6.77 24.93
CA ALA A 534 7.30 5.79 25.91
C ALA A 534 6.11 5.20 26.70
N ALA A 535 5.15 6.06 27.12
CA ALA A 535 3.93 5.61 27.78
C ALA A 535 3.05 4.77 26.85
N ASP A 536 2.92 5.16 25.58
CA ASP A 536 2.20 4.39 24.55
C ASP A 536 2.85 3.03 24.30
N TYR A 537 4.18 2.95 24.25
CA TYR A 537 4.91 1.69 24.17
C TYR A 537 4.60 0.79 25.37
N LEU A 538 4.67 1.31 26.60
CA LEU A 538 4.38 0.55 27.81
C LEU A 538 2.94 0.01 27.82
N ARG A 539 1.97 0.77 27.30
CA ARG A 539 0.59 0.32 27.11
C ARG A 539 0.49 -0.83 26.10
N LEU A 540 1.19 -0.71 24.98
CA LEU A 540 1.17 -1.70 23.88
C LEU A 540 1.93 -2.99 24.23
N ILE A 541 3.03 -2.90 24.98
CA ILE A 541 3.83 -4.06 25.36
C ILE A 541 3.18 -4.85 26.51
N ARG A 542 2.26 -4.21 27.25
CA ARG A 542 1.56 -4.73 28.43
C ARG A 542 2.55 -5.18 29.51
N ASP A 543 2.36 -6.37 30.07
CA ASP A 543 3.17 -6.91 31.17
C ASP A 543 4.52 -7.48 30.70
N ARG A 544 4.78 -7.51 29.39
CA ARG A 544 6.06 -7.99 28.87
C ARG A 544 7.19 -7.07 29.35
N ASN A 545 8.30 -7.69 29.77
CA ASN A 545 9.45 -7.00 30.32
C ASN A 545 10.61 -7.01 29.31
N THR A 546 10.59 -6.04 28.40
CA THR A 546 11.70 -5.78 27.47
C THR A 546 12.73 -4.84 28.11
N ARG A 547 13.92 -4.72 27.51
CA ARG A 547 14.95 -3.76 27.95
C ARG A 547 14.41 -2.33 27.99
N ASN A 548 13.70 -1.92 26.94
CA ASN A 548 13.12 -0.58 26.84
C ASN A 548 11.99 -0.39 27.85
N ALA A 549 11.14 -1.39 28.07
CA ALA A 549 10.07 -1.31 29.08
C ALA A 549 10.64 -1.18 30.50
N HIS A 550 11.70 -1.94 30.81
CA HIS A 550 12.41 -1.81 32.09
C HIS A 550 13.03 -0.42 32.26
N PHE A 551 13.67 0.11 31.21
CA PHE A 551 14.23 1.47 31.23
C PHE A 551 13.15 2.52 31.50
N PHE A 552 12.07 2.56 30.72
CA PHE A 552 11.02 3.57 30.90
C PHE A 552 10.34 3.50 32.27
N ARG A 553 10.07 2.29 32.79
CA ARG A 553 9.52 2.12 34.15
C ARG A 553 10.47 2.65 35.22
N LYS A 554 11.78 2.45 35.05
CA LYS A 554 12.81 2.98 35.96
C LYS A 554 12.86 4.51 35.93
N GLU A 555 12.67 5.11 34.76
CA GLU A 555 12.54 6.56 34.58
C GLU A 555 11.17 7.11 35.04
N GLY A 556 10.32 6.28 35.65
CA GLY A 556 9.04 6.69 36.23
C GLY A 556 7.87 6.77 35.25
N ILE A 557 8.07 6.40 33.99
CA ILE A 557 7.01 6.42 32.97
C ILE A 557 5.97 5.34 33.29
N GLN A 558 4.70 5.75 33.29
CA GLN A 558 3.56 4.85 33.44
C GLN A 558 2.98 4.49 32.07
N PRO A 559 2.39 3.29 31.91
CA PRO A 559 1.63 2.98 30.70
C PRO A 559 0.56 4.04 30.44
N ALA A 560 0.46 4.48 29.19
CA ALA A 560 -0.60 5.37 28.77
C ALA A 560 -1.97 4.73 29.01
N GLN A 561 -2.98 5.57 29.25
CA GLN A 561 -4.37 5.12 29.19
C GLN A 561 -4.78 4.90 27.72
N ALA A 562 -5.89 4.20 27.50
CA ALA A 562 -6.46 4.10 26.16
C ALA A 562 -6.75 5.51 25.59
N PRO A 563 -6.46 5.76 24.29
CA PRO A 563 -6.71 7.07 23.69
C PRO A 563 -8.18 7.46 23.80
N HIS A 564 -8.43 8.73 24.14
CA HIS A 564 -9.74 9.28 24.42
C HIS A 564 -9.97 10.54 23.58
N GLY A 565 -11.02 10.57 22.76
CA GLY A 565 -11.32 11.72 21.90
C GLY A 565 -12.02 11.34 20.59
N PHE A 566 -12.03 12.28 19.65
CA PHE A 566 -12.48 12.09 18.27
C PHE A 566 -11.37 12.54 17.31
N PHE A 567 -10.86 11.61 16.51
CA PHE A 567 -9.74 11.84 15.59
C PHE A 567 -10.26 11.88 14.15
N VAL A 568 -9.95 12.96 13.42
CA VAL A 568 -10.40 13.21 12.04
C VAL A 568 -9.32 12.77 11.05
N TYR A 569 -9.68 11.86 10.15
CA TYR A 569 -8.78 11.30 9.13
C TYR A 569 -9.44 11.40 7.74
N ASN A 570 -9.68 12.63 7.27
CA ASN A 570 -10.41 12.87 6.02
C ASN A 570 -9.59 12.54 4.76
N TYR A 571 -8.27 12.39 4.86
CA TYR A 571 -7.51 11.70 3.81
C TYR A 571 -7.95 10.24 3.64
N GLY A 572 -8.58 9.63 4.65
CA GLY A 572 -9.27 8.35 4.57
C GLY A 572 -10.80 8.43 4.55
N SER A 573 -11.41 9.62 4.42
CA SER A 573 -12.84 9.85 4.66
C SER A 573 -13.33 9.15 5.94
N ALA A 574 -12.54 9.23 7.02
CA ALA A 574 -12.74 8.45 8.22
C ALA A 574 -12.68 9.30 9.49
N GLY A 575 -13.32 8.78 10.54
CA GLY A 575 -13.26 9.31 11.90
C GLY A 575 -13.13 8.19 12.91
N ILE A 576 -12.33 8.43 13.95
CA ILE A 576 -12.15 7.47 15.04
C ILE A 576 -12.64 8.08 16.35
N PHE A 577 -13.70 7.52 16.91
CA PHE A 577 -14.31 7.99 18.15
C PHE A 577 -14.01 7.03 19.30
N ARG A 578 -13.46 7.54 20.41
CA ARG A 578 -12.97 6.71 21.52
C ARG A 578 -13.34 7.27 22.87
N ARG A 579 -13.79 6.39 23.77
CA ARG A 579 -13.80 6.59 25.23
C ARG A 579 -13.45 5.27 25.90
N ALA A 580 -12.92 5.36 27.12
CA ALA A 580 -12.48 4.19 27.87
C ALA A 580 -11.67 3.24 26.95
N ASP A 581 -11.98 1.95 26.98
CA ASP A 581 -11.32 0.95 26.13
C ASP A 581 -12.04 0.69 24.80
N TRP A 582 -13.13 1.37 24.46
CA TRP A 582 -13.83 1.16 23.20
C TRP A 582 -13.41 2.16 22.11
N MET A 583 -13.62 1.76 20.86
CA MET A 583 -13.32 2.53 19.66
C MET A 583 -14.42 2.32 18.63
N VAL A 584 -14.87 3.41 18.01
CA VAL A 584 -15.72 3.40 16.83
C VAL A 584 -14.92 3.85 15.62
N THR A 585 -15.01 3.09 14.54
CA THR A 585 -14.48 3.47 13.22
C THR A 585 -15.64 3.89 12.33
N LEU A 586 -15.61 5.15 11.89
CA LEU A 586 -16.54 5.73 10.91
C LEU A 586 -15.83 5.78 9.56
N LYS A 587 -16.49 5.33 8.49
CA LYS A 587 -15.88 5.32 7.16
C LYS A 587 -16.87 5.63 6.04
N GLY A 588 -16.46 6.59 5.20
CA GLY A 588 -17.06 6.93 3.92
C GLY A 588 -16.07 6.86 2.78
N TYR A 589 -16.40 7.48 1.66
CA TYR A 589 -15.58 7.56 0.45
C TYR A 589 -15.99 8.76 -0.39
N THR A 590 -15.08 9.26 -1.23
CA THR A 590 -15.26 10.51 -2.00
C THR A 590 -14.75 10.32 -3.42
N THR A 591 -14.68 11.40 -4.19
CA THR A 591 -13.96 11.41 -5.47
C THR A 591 -12.45 11.21 -5.34
N ASP A 592 -11.87 11.40 -4.14
CA ASP A 592 -10.44 11.24 -3.85
C ASP A 592 -10.13 9.94 -3.11
N VAL A 593 -11.04 9.50 -2.25
CA VAL A 593 -10.88 8.32 -1.40
C VAL A 593 -11.73 7.17 -1.94
N TRP A 594 -11.12 6.03 -2.25
CA TRP A 594 -11.84 4.84 -2.70
C TRP A 594 -12.60 4.15 -1.56
N GLY A 595 -13.71 3.49 -1.89
CA GLY A 595 -14.58 2.82 -0.92
C GLY A 595 -14.06 1.47 -0.43
N ALA A 596 -13.50 0.67 -1.34
CA ALA A 596 -12.83 -0.58 -0.99
C ALA A 596 -11.78 -0.89 -2.05
N GLU A 597 -10.70 -1.56 -1.66
CA GLU A 597 -9.80 -2.21 -2.60
C GLU A 597 -10.21 -3.68 -2.74
N ILE A 598 -10.50 -4.10 -3.97
CA ILE A 598 -10.91 -5.46 -4.31
C ILE A 598 -10.01 -5.97 -5.42
N TYR A 599 -9.32 -7.09 -5.20
CA TYR A 599 -8.50 -7.76 -6.21
C TYR A 599 -9.22 -8.99 -6.74
N ALA A 600 -8.67 -9.68 -7.73
CA ALA A 600 -9.27 -10.90 -8.29
C ALA A 600 -9.50 -12.01 -7.24
N LYS A 601 -8.72 -12.02 -6.16
CA LYS A 601 -8.76 -13.02 -5.08
C LYS A 601 -8.69 -12.40 -3.68
N ASP A 602 -8.99 -11.12 -3.54
CA ASP A 602 -9.03 -10.46 -2.23
C ASP A 602 -10.21 -9.48 -2.17
N ASN A 603 -10.88 -9.44 -1.02
CA ASN A 603 -12.01 -8.60 -0.66
C ASN A 603 -13.22 -8.68 -1.60
N ARG A 604 -13.51 -9.87 -2.13
CA ARG A 604 -14.46 -10.03 -3.25
C ARG A 604 -15.86 -9.48 -3.00
N TYR A 605 -16.29 -9.44 -1.74
CA TYR A 605 -17.61 -8.95 -1.31
C TYR A 605 -17.54 -7.59 -0.57
N GLY A 606 -16.41 -6.89 -0.64
CA GLY A 606 -16.14 -5.67 0.12
C GLY A 606 -16.82 -4.39 -0.38
N ARG A 607 -17.78 -4.47 -1.31
CA ARG A 607 -18.41 -3.29 -1.97
C ARG A 607 -18.85 -2.22 -0.97
N TYR A 608 -19.49 -2.63 0.12
CA TYR A 608 -20.12 -1.75 1.09
C TYR A 608 -19.22 -1.31 2.25
N GLN A 609 -17.92 -1.62 2.21
CA GLN A 609 -16.95 -1.31 3.27
C GLN A 609 -16.90 0.17 3.69
N SER A 610 -17.35 1.08 2.82
CA SER A 610 -17.38 2.53 3.07
C SER A 610 -18.74 3.18 2.82
N TYR A 611 -19.85 2.43 2.86
CA TYR A 611 -21.20 2.99 2.64
C TYR A 611 -21.75 3.68 3.90
N GLY A 612 -20.88 4.44 4.59
CA GLY A 612 -21.15 5.06 5.89
C GLY A 612 -21.09 4.06 7.03
N SER A 613 -20.07 3.18 7.03
CA SER A 613 -19.95 2.13 8.05
C SER A 613 -19.61 2.71 9.42
N VAL A 614 -20.17 2.13 10.47
CA VAL A 614 -20.01 2.49 11.88
C VAL A 614 -19.66 1.22 12.66
N GLN A 615 -18.38 0.93 12.82
CA GLN A 615 -17.94 -0.29 13.52
C GLN A 615 -17.51 0.02 14.96
N ILE A 616 -18.10 -0.67 15.93
CA ILE A 616 -17.77 -0.54 17.36
C ILE A 616 -16.90 -1.72 17.80
N MET A 617 -15.73 -1.45 18.37
CA MET A 617 -14.87 -2.44 19.02
C MET A 617 -14.64 -2.06 20.47
N GLY A 618 -14.93 -2.96 21.40
CA GLY A 618 -14.76 -2.68 22.83
C GLY A 618 -14.80 -3.90 23.73
N LYS A 619 -14.67 -5.12 23.18
CA LYS A 619 -14.68 -6.38 23.92
C LYS A 619 -13.50 -7.27 23.53
N GLY A 620 -13.13 -8.16 24.44
CA GLY A 620 -11.90 -8.98 24.38
C GLY A 620 -10.83 -8.51 25.38
N ASN A 621 -9.82 -9.35 25.63
CA ASN A 621 -8.66 -8.99 26.45
C ASN A 621 -7.35 -9.44 25.75
N PRO A 622 -6.68 -8.56 24.97
CA PRO A 622 -7.04 -7.17 24.71
C PRO A 622 -8.26 -7.07 23.78
N VAL A 623 -8.81 -5.85 23.64
CA VAL A 623 -9.88 -5.58 22.67
C VAL A 623 -9.43 -6.01 21.27
N SER A 624 -10.35 -6.65 20.54
CA SER A 624 -10.15 -7.17 19.17
C SER A 624 -11.46 -7.20 18.39
N ARG A 625 -11.36 -7.37 17.07
CA ARG A 625 -12.51 -7.59 16.18
C ARG A 625 -13.31 -8.81 16.61
N ALA A 626 -12.64 -9.96 16.74
CA ALA A 626 -13.28 -11.21 17.14
C ALA A 626 -13.87 -11.12 18.56
N GLY A 627 -13.15 -10.49 19.48
CA GLY A 627 -13.65 -10.22 20.84
C GLY A 627 -14.89 -9.32 20.87
N SER A 628 -15.09 -8.50 19.84
CA SER A 628 -16.26 -7.63 19.65
C SER A 628 -17.29 -8.20 18.67
N GLY A 629 -17.19 -9.49 18.30
CA GLY A 629 -18.18 -10.18 17.48
C GLY A 629 -18.00 -10.09 15.97
N PHE A 630 -16.91 -9.49 15.49
CA PHE A 630 -16.59 -9.38 14.06
C PHE A 630 -15.70 -10.55 13.63
N VAL A 631 -16.32 -11.61 13.12
CA VAL A 631 -15.66 -12.80 12.55
C VAL A 631 -16.14 -13.00 11.11
N GLN A 632 -15.33 -13.65 10.28
CA GLN A 632 -15.61 -13.77 8.85
C GLN A 632 -16.60 -14.90 8.52
N GLU A 633 -16.51 -16.00 9.25
CA GLU A 633 -17.25 -17.23 8.98
C GLU A 633 -18.74 -16.99 9.26
N GLY A 634 -19.57 -17.05 8.20
CA GLY A 634 -20.99 -16.71 8.25
C GLY A 634 -21.32 -15.22 8.20
N TRP A 635 -20.34 -14.34 8.00
CA TRP A 635 -20.55 -12.89 7.95
C TRP A 635 -21.38 -12.45 6.74
N ASP A 636 -22.53 -11.80 6.93
CA ASP A 636 -23.29 -11.21 5.83
C ASP A 636 -22.62 -9.92 5.37
N TRP A 637 -21.99 -9.98 4.20
CA TRP A 637 -21.27 -8.87 3.58
C TRP A 637 -22.18 -7.70 3.18
N ASN A 638 -23.49 -7.90 3.08
CA ASN A 638 -24.45 -6.82 2.83
C ASN A 638 -24.67 -5.93 4.08
N ARG A 639 -24.45 -6.50 5.27
CA ARG A 639 -24.86 -5.93 6.56
C ARG A 639 -23.69 -5.50 7.42
N LEU A 640 -22.77 -4.72 6.84
CA LEU A 640 -21.74 -4.06 7.63
C LEU A 640 -22.41 -2.98 8.52
N PRO A 641 -22.18 -2.95 9.84
CA PRO A 641 -22.86 -2.01 10.74
C PRO A 641 -22.73 -0.55 10.29
N GLY A 642 -23.83 0.21 10.41
CA GLY A 642 -23.98 1.61 10.00
C GLY A 642 -24.28 1.84 8.52
N THR A 643 -23.96 0.87 7.64
CA THR A 643 -24.13 1.05 6.19
C THR A 643 -25.60 1.08 5.79
N THR A 644 -25.90 1.81 4.70
CA THR A 644 -27.17 1.67 3.97
C THR A 644 -26.87 1.02 2.64
N THR A 645 -27.46 -0.14 2.35
CA THR A 645 -27.07 -1.04 1.27
C THR A 645 -28.29 -1.68 0.61
N ILE A 646 -28.10 -2.22 -0.59
CA ILE A 646 -29.07 -3.13 -1.22
C ILE A 646 -28.63 -4.55 -0.88
N HIS A 647 -29.52 -5.35 -0.29
CA HIS A 647 -29.21 -6.71 0.17
C HIS A 647 -29.18 -7.68 -1.01
N LEU A 648 -27.98 -7.97 -1.51
CA LEU A 648 -27.76 -8.76 -2.73
C LEU A 648 -27.37 -10.21 -2.42
N PRO A 649 -27.76 -11.17 -3.28
CA PRO A 649 -27.10 -12.46 -3.38
C PRO A 649 -25.59 -12.29 -3.61
N PHE A 650 -24.77 -13.20 -3.07
CA PHE A 650 -23.32 -13.07 -3.13
C PHE A 650 -22.77 -13.07 -4.55
N GLU A 651 -23.45 -13.73 -5.50
CA GLU A 651 -23.09 -13.75 -6.92
C GLU A 651 -23.20 -12.36 -7.55
N LEU A 652 -24.14 -11.54 -7.08
CA LEU A 652 -24.32 -10.15 -7.51
C LEU A 652 -23.49 -9.17 -6.69
N LEU A 653 -23.19 -9.49 -5.43
CA LEU A 653 -22.34 -8.67 -4.56
C LEU A 653 -20.85 -8.79 -4.92
N ASP A 654 -20.38 -9.97 -5.37
CA ASP A 654 -19.03 -10.17 -5.87
C ASP A 654 -18.70 -9.09 -6.90
N SER A 655 -17.50 -8.51 -6.83
CA SER A 655 -17.10 -7.45 -7.77
C SER A 655 -17.20 -7.96 -9.22
N PRO A 656 -17.88 -7.24 -10.12
CA PRO A 656 -18.00 -7.66 -11.52
C PRO A 656 -16.67 -7.57 -12.28
N LEU A 657 -15.69 -6.82 -11.75
CA LEU A 657 -14.44 -6.57 -12.46
C LEU A 657 -13.45 -7.73 -12.27
N LYS A 658 -12.88 -8.17 -13.40
CA LYS A 658 -11.86 -9.23 -13.45
C LYS A 658 -10.50 -8.81 -12.85
N GLY A 659 -10.21 -7.51 -12.82
CA GLY A 659 -8.99 -6.93 -12.25
C GLY A 659 -9.22 -6.29 -10.89
N THR A 660 -8.41 -5.29 -10.57
CA THR A 660 -8.56 -4.50 -9.34
C THR A 660 -9.74 -3.52 -9.45
N THR A 661 -10.55 -3.44 -8.41
CA THR A 661 -11.62 -2.44 -8.24
C THR A 661 -11.28 -1.55 -7.05
N MET A 662 -11.25 -0.24 -7.27
CA MET A 662 -11.13 0.80 -6.24
C MET A 662 -12.15 1.89 -6.54
N ALA A 663 -13.43 1.57 -6.37
CA ALA A 663 -14.51 2.49 -6.71
C ALA A 663 -14.45 3.74 -5.84
N ARG A 664 -14.40 4.91 -6.49
CA ARG A 664 -14.53 6.23 -5.85
C ARG A 664 -15.96 6.73 -6.00
N SER A 665 -16.41 7.64 -5.15
CA SER A 665 -17.72 8.28 -5.29
C SER A 665 -17.75 9.25 -6.49
N THR A 666 -18.92 9.75 -6.84
CA THR A 666 -19.06 11.00 -7.62
C THR A 666 -19.30 12.21 -6.71
N GLU A 667 -19.54 11.97 -5.42
CA GLU A 667 -19.75 12.99 -4.39
C GLU A 667 -18.44 13.36 -3.68
N ASN A 668 -18.31 14.63 -3.29
CA ASN A 668 -17.18 15.13 -2.52
C ASN A 668 -17.46 15.20 -1.01
N PHE A 669 -18.73 15.38 -0.63
CA PHE A 669 -19.11 15.55 0.77
C PHE A 669 -19.23 14.20 1.47
N SER A 670 -18.09 13.71 1.98
CA SER A 670 -18.02 12.56 2.89
C SER A 670 -16.80 12.69 3.80
N GLY A 671 -17.00 12.57 5.11
CA GLY A 671 -15.90 12.61 6.08
C GLY A 671 -16.37 12.99 7.47
N SER A 672 -15.43 13.41 8.31
CA SER A 672 -15.64 13.71 9.72
C SER A 672 -15.22 15.12 10.12
N SER A 673 -15.78 15.59 11.23
CA SER A 673 -15.38 16.79 11.94
C SER A 673 -15.30 16.52 13.43
N SER A 674 -14.63 17.38 14.19
CA SER A 674 -14.56 17.33 15.64
C SER A 674 -14.70 18.71 16.28
N LEU A 675 -15.00 18.71 17.58
CA LEU A 675 -15.02 19.90 18.43
C LEU A 675 -14.17 19.63 19.67
N GLY A 676 -13.11 20.41 19.86
CA GLY A 676 -12.13 20.26 20.93
C GLY A 676 -11.38 18.93 20.90
N GLY A 677 -11.33 18.25 19.74
CA GLY A 677 -10.78 16.89 19.60
C GLY A 677 -11.47 15.82 20.45
N MET A 678 -12.65 16.12 21.02
CA MET A 678 -13.30 15.25 22.01
C MET A 678 -14.55 14.58 21.45
N ASN A 679 -15.50 15.38 21.00
CA ASN A 679 -16.73 14.96 20.35
C ASN A 679 -16.64 15.28 18.86
N GLY A 680 -17.47 14.65 18.05
CA GLY A 680 -17.37 14.84 16.61
C GLY A 680 -18.60 14.37 15.85
N MET A 681 -18.47 14.35 14.55
CA MET A 681 -19.51 13.85 13.66
C MET A 681 -18.92 13.30 12.37
N PHE A 682 -19.70 12.50 11.68
CA PHE A 682 -19.47 12.04 10.32
C PHE A 682 -20.69 12.38 9.47
N ALA A 683 -20.49 12.79 8.23
CA ALA A 683 -21.56 13.04 7.27
C ALA A 683 -21.15 12.58 5.88
N MET A 684 -22.11 12.10 5.08
CA MET A 684 -21.87 11.76 3.68
C MET A 684 -23.09 11.93 2.78
N LYS A 685 -22.83 12.30 1.52
CA LYS A 685 -23.70 12.01 0.37
C LYS A 685 -23.25 10.66 -0.21
N LEU A 686 -24.05 9.63 0.00
CA LEU A 686 -23.84 8.32 -0.61
C LEU A 686 -24.41 8.32 -2.02
N THR A 687 -23.65 7.78 -2.96
CA THR A 687 -24.09 7.43 -4.31
C THR A 687 -23.39 6.17 -4.75
N GLU A 688 -24.05 5.30 -5.48
CA GLU A 688 -23.41 4.13 -6.10
C GLU A 688 -22.90 4.47 -7.53
N ARG A 689 -21.92 3.71 -8.04
CA ARG A 689 -21.33 3.91 -9.37
C ARG A 689 -22.11 3.15 -10.45
N ASP A 690 -21.96 3.59 -11.69
CA ASP A 690 -22.47 2.87 -12.86
C ASP A 690 -21.55 1.72 -13.28
N TYR A 691 -21.65 0.60 -12.57
CA TYR A 691 -20.99 -0.66 -12.88
C TYR A 691 -22.02 -1.79 -12.98
N GLU A 692 -21.63 -2.90 -13.60
CA GLU A 692 -22.44 -4.12 -13.61
C GLU A 692 -22.80 -4.56 -12.18
N ASN A 693 -24.06 -4.94 -11.96
CA ASN A 693 -24.63 -5.31 -10.65
C ASN A 693 -24.68 -4.19 -9.60
N PHE A 694 -24.39 -2.94 -9.97
CA PHE A 694 -24.57 -1.76 -9.13
C PHE A 694 -25.90 -1.07 -9.48
N THR A 695 -26.43 -0.23 -8.58
CA THR A 695 -27.65 0.54 -8.81
C THR A 695 -27.31 2.04 -8.90
N PRO A 696 -27.09 2.61 -10.11
CA PRO A 696 -26.44 3.92 -10.26
C PRO A 696 -27.25 5.10 -9.69
N ASP A 697 -28.56 4.94 -9.52
CA ASP A 697 -29.45 5.95 -8.93
C ASP A 697 -29.58 5.81 -7.40
N PHE A 698 -28.85 4.87 -6.78
CA PHE A 698 -28.87 4.68 -5.33
C PHE A 698 -28.17 5.82 -4.61
N VAL A 699 -28.96 6.63 -3.90
CA VAL A 699 -28.49 7.78 -3.12
C VAL A 699 -29.00 7.75 -1.69
N ALA A 700 -28.22 8.34 -0.77
CA ALA A 700 -28.66 8.60 0.61
C ALA A 700 -27.84 9.75 1.23
N ARG A 701 -28.43 10.47 2.18
CA ARG A 701 -27.72 11.40 3.06
C ARG A 701 -27.64 10.80 4.44
N LYS A 702 -26.42 10.59 4.93
CA LYS A 702 -26.18 9.89 6.19
C LYS A 702 -25.34 10.75 7.11
N SER A 703 -25.66 10.77 8.40
CA SER A 703 -24.83 11.41 9.40
C SER A 703 -24.79 10.61 10.69
N VAL A 704 -23.68 10.72 11.41
CA VAL A 704 -23.47 10.14 12.73
C VAL A 704 -22.91 11.25 13.62
N PHE A 705 -23.63 11.60 14.68
CA PHE A 705 -23.17 12.57 15.67
C PHE A 705 -22.68 11.84 16.92
N CYS A 706 -21.44 12.09 17.34
CA CYS A 706 -20.73 11.32 18.36
C CYS A 706 -20.47 12.19 19.61
N PHE A 707 -21.22 11.92 20.68
CA PHE A 707 -21.19 12.69 21.93
C PHE A 707 -20.98 11.75 23.13
N ASP A 708 -19.86 11.90 23.84
CA ASP A 708 -19.47 11.03 24.96
C ASP A 708 -19.56 9.53 24.65
N ASN A 709 -20.62 8.85 25.12
CA ASN A 709 -20.91 7.44 24.85
C ASN A 709 -22.14 7.23 23.96
N ARG A 710 -22.62 8.28 23.29
CA ARG A 710 -23.80 8.28 22.44
C ARG A 710 -23.43 8.54 20.99
N MET A 711 -24.09 7.83 20.09
CA MET A 711 -24.09 8.13 18.66
C MET A 711 -25.51 8.31 18.17
N ILE A 712 -25.79 9.40 17.47
CA ILE A 712 -27.09 9.65 16.84
C ILE A 712 -26.90 9.46 15.34
N CYS A 713 -27.57 8.46 14.77
CA CYS A 713 -27.44 8.06 13.39
C CYS A 713 -28.70 8.44 12.61
N LEU A 714 -28.55 9.34 11.64
CA LEU A 714 -29.65 9.86 10.83
C LEU A 714 -29.44 9.51 9.36
N GLY A 715 -30.54 9.25 8.66
CA GLY A 715 -30.56 9.01 7.22
C GLY A 715 -31.78 9.63 6.55
N THR A 716 -31.58 10.28 5.40
CA THR A 716 -32.67 10.87 4.61
C THR A 716 -32.42 10.72 3.12
N GLY A 717 -33.49 10.89 2.33
CA GLY A 717 -33.40 10.85 0.87
C GLY A 717 -33.03 9.48 0.30
N ILE A 718 -33.15 8.39 1.07
CA ILE A 718 -32.77 7.04 0.66
C ILE A 718 -33.64 6.63 -0.52
N THR A 719 -33.03 6.52 -1.69
CA THR A 719 -33.73 6.33 -2.95
C THR A 719 -32.91 5.47 -3.90
N ASN A 720 -33.55 4.53 -4.58
CA ASN A 720 -32.98 3.82 -5.75
C ASN A 720 -34.09 3.22 -6.62
N SER A 721 -33.71 2.60 -7.75
CA SER A 721 -34.61 1.91 -8.66
C SER A 721 -34.58 0.38 -8.56
N ASN A 722 -33.84 -0.20 -7.60
CA ASN A 722 -33.71 -1.66 -7.50
C ASN A 722 -35.00 -2.27 -6.92
N ALA A 723 -35.83 -2.82 -7.79
CA ALA A 723 -37.12 -3.41 -7.43
C ALA A 723 -37.00 -4.88 -6.97
N ASP A 724 -35.85 -5.53 -7.20
CA ASP A 724 -35.68 -6.96 -6.96
C ASP A 724 -35.19 -7.24 -5.53
N TYR A 725 -34.38 -6.35 -4.97
CA TYR A 725 -33.71 -6.55 -3.69
C TYR A 725 -33.99 -5.39 -2.70
N PRO A 726 -34.14 -5.68 -1.40
CA PRO A 726 -34.49 -4.67 -0.42
C PRO A 726 -33.31 -3.77 -0.09
N THR A 727 -33.60 -2.51 0.21
CA THR A 727 -32.65 -1.57 0.78
C THR A 727 -32.72 -1.61 2.30
N GLU A 728 -31.56 -1.66 2.96
CA GLU A 728 -31.45 -1.85 4.40
C GLU A 728 -30.46 -0.85 5.01
N THR A 729 -30.70 -0.38 6.23
CA THR A 729 -29.67 0.24 7.08
C THR A 729 -29.33 -0.70 8.24
N THR A 730 -28.10 -1.16 8.32
CA THR A 730 -27.70 -2.11 9.39
C THR A 730 -27.37 -1.39 10.69
N LEU A 731 -27.99 -1.80 11.80
CA LEU A 731 -27.68 -1.30 13.14
C LEU A 731 -26.44 -2.03 13.67
N PHE A 732 -26.55 -3.36 13.74
CA PHE A 732 -25.44 -4.24 14.13
C PHE A 732 -25.57 -5.62 13.46
N GLN A 733 -24.42 -6.27 13.34
CA GLN A 733 -24.28 -7.68 13.03
C GLN A 733 -23.08 -8.18 13.84
N THR A 734 -23.32 -9.12 14.75
CA THR A 734 -22.31 -9.64 15.66
C THR A 734 -22.45 -11.16 15.79
N LYS A 735 -21.32 -11.85 15.98
CA LYS A 735 -21.35 -13.30 16.30
C LYS A 735 -22.24 -13.52 17.52
N PHE A 736 -23.18 -14.44 17.43
CA PHE A 736 -24.07 -14.73 18.54
C PHE A 736 -23.29 -15.29 19.73
N ASN A 737 -23.50 -14.71 20.92
CA ASN A 737 -22.77 -15.05 22.14
C ASN A 737 -23.69 -15.56 23.27
N GLY A 738 -24.92 -15.95 22.94
CA GLY A 738 -25.90 -16.47 23.90
C GLY A 738 -26.81 -15.42 24.54
N LYS A 739 -26.59 -14.12 24.31
CA LYS A 739 -27.46 -13.05 24.83
C LYS A 739 -28.57 -12.69 23.84
N GLU A 740 -29.80 -12.53 24.34
CA GLU A 740 -30.94 -12.07 23.54
C GLU A 740 -30.75 -10.62 23.04
N GLN A 741 -31.42 -10.32 21.92
CA GLN A 741 -31.34 -9.02 21.25
C GLN A 741 -32.19 -7.93 21.86
N LYS A 742 -33.32 -8.28 22.49
CA LYS A 742 -34.31 -7.29 22.92
C LYS A 742 -34.13 -6.95 24.39
N THR A 743 -34.26 -5.68 24.73
CA THR A 743 -34.20 -5.23 26.13
C THR A 743 -35.58 -4.70 26.54
N GLY A 744 -36.38 -5.57 27.17
CA GLY A 744 -37.72 -5.23 27.65
C GLY A 744 -38.85 -5.61 26.69
N LYS A 745 -40.05 -5.06 26.94
CA LYS A 745 -41.27 -5.36 26.16
C LYS A 745 -41.43 -4.51 24.91
N ASP A 746 -40.66 -3.43 24.78
CA ASP A 746 -40.69 -2.54 23.63
C ASP A 746 -39.75 -3.06 22.52
N ASN A 747 -40.20 -3.02 21.27
CA ASN A 747 -39.43 -3.46 20.13
C ASN A 747 -38.34 -2.45 19.72
N TYR A 748 -38.37 -1.20 20.21
CA TYR A 748 -37.43 -0.15 19.79
C TYR A 748 -36.06 -0.18 20.48
N TRP A 749 -35.92 -0.88 21.60
CA TRP A 749 -34.62 -1.05 22.28
C TRP A 749 -34.01 -2.42 22.02
N LEU A 750 -32.77 -2.41 21.53
CA LEU A 750 -31.99 -3.60 21.22
C LEU A 750 -30.63 -3.58 21.92
N HIS A 751 -30.05 -4.77 22.02
CA HIS A 751 -28.73 -5.03 22.57
C HIS A 751 -27.98 -6.01 21.65
N ASP A 752 -26.73 -5.70 21.31
CA ASP A 752 -25.94 -6.49 20.33
C ASP A 752 -25.23 -7.71 20.93
N GLY A 753 -25.35 -7.92 22.24
CA GLY A 753 -24.63 -8.96 22.98
C GLY A 753 -23.26 -8.51 23.52
N TYR A 754 -22.72 -7.39 23.04
CA TYR A 754 -21.40 -6.86 23.34
C TYR A 754 -21.48 -5.54 24.14
N ASP A 755 -22.58 -5.38 24.89
CA ASP A 755 -22.87 -4.29 25.81
C ASP A 755 -23.10 -2.94 25.11
N ASN A 756 -23.49 -2.93 23.84
CA ASN A 756 -24.01 -1.72 23.18
C ASN A 756 -25.53 -1.82 23.00
N TYR A 757 -26.20 -0.70 23.22
CA TYR A 757 -27.65 -0.58 23.19
C TYR A 757 -28.08 0.33 22.05
N TYR A 758 -29.16 -0.02 21.38
CA TYR A 758 -29.66 0.68 20.21
C TYR A 758 -31.11 1.06 20.46
N HIS A 759 -31.46 2.33 20.26
CA HIS A 759 -32.82 2.83 20.34
C HIS A 759 -33.24 3.33 18.97
N VAL A 760 -34.14 2.63 18.32
CA VAL A 760 -34.72 3.04 17.04
C VAL A 760 -35.83 4.05 17.32
N VAL A 761 -35.76 5.21 16.69
CA VAL A 761 -36.79 6.25 16.80
C VAL A 761 -37.66 6.27 15.55
N ASP A 762 -37.06 6.03 14.38
CA ASP A 762 -37.75 6.01 13.09
C ASP A 762 -37.17 4.93 12.16
N GLY A 763 -38.06 4.19 11.50
CA GLY A 763 -37.76 3.10 10.57
C GLY A 763 -38.43 1.77 10.91
N THR A 764 -38.65 0.91 9.91
CA THR A 764 -39.17 -0.44 10.11
C THR A 764 -38.06 -1.38 10.60
N LEU A 765 -38.06 -1.68 11.90
CA LEU A 765 -37.04 -2.52 12.51
C LEU A 765 -37.25 -4.01 12.24
N ARG A 766 -36.17 -4.68 11.83
CA ARG A 766 -36.03 -6.14 11.76
C ARG A 766 -34.85 -6.58 12.62
N SER A 767 -34.98 -7.76 13.23
CA SER A 767 -33.89 -8.38 13.97
C SER A 767 -34.00 -9.91 13.91
N GLN A 768 -32.86 -10.59 13.94
CA GLN A 768 -32.80 -12.05 13.93
C GLN A 768 -31.57 -12.59 14.65
N ILE A 769 -31.72 -13.75 15.29
CA ILE A 769 -30.61 -14.63 15.65
C ILE A 769 -30.73 -15.84 14.73
N ALA A 770 -29.77 -16.03 13.82
CA ALA A 770 -29.84 -17.07 12.82
C ALA A 770 -28.45 -17.64 12.50
N GLU A 771 -28.42 -18.90 12.10
CA GLU A 771 -27.28 -19.41 11.33
C GLU A 771 -27.30 -18.79 9.93
N GLN A 772 -26.18 -18.20 9.53
CA GLN A 772 -26.00 -17.52 8.26
C GLN A 772 -25.00 -18.29 7.40
N GLU A 773 -25.34 -18.52 6.13
CA GLU A 773 -24.38 -18.94 5.10
C GLU A 773 -23.71 -17.69 4.51
N SER A 774 -22.39 -17.75 4.27
CA SER A 774 -21.60 -16.69 3.65
C SER A 774 -20.52 -17.26 2.72
N ARG A 775 -19.57 -16.41 2.33
CA ARG A 775 -18.44 -16.71 1.44
C ARG A 775 -17.15 -16.15 2.04
N HIS A 776 -16.07 -16.91 1.95
CA HIS A 776 -14.73 -16.43 2.28
C HIS A 776 -14.27 -15.39 1.24
N GLU A 777 -13.67 -14.29 1.71
CA GLU A 777 -13.36 -13.09 0.90
C GLU A 777 -12.36 -13.36 -0.24
N LYS A 778 -11.44 -14.31 -0.03
CA LYS A 778 -10.45 -14.73 -1.03
C LYS A 778 -10.88 -15.90 -1.90
N THR A 779 -11.14 -17.04 -1.27
CA THR A 779 -11.41 -18.32 -1.95
C THR A 779 -12.83 -18.41 -2.50
N ARG A 780 -13.76 -17.55 -2.03
CA ARG A 780 -15.20 -17.63 -2.30
C ARG A 780 -15.85 -18.92 -1.82
N GLU A 781 -15.17 -19.71 -1.00
CA GLU A 781 -15.73 -20.93 -0.42
C GLU A 781 -16.85 -20.59 0.55
N LYS A 782 -17.84 -21.48 0.65
CA LYS A 782 -18.95 -21.33 1.59
C LYS A 782 -18.44 -21.34 3.03
N THR A 783 -18.96 -20.44 3.85
CA THR A 783 -18.72 -20.40 5.31
C THR A 783 -20.06 -20.31 6.03
N THR A 784 -20.11 -20.70 7.30
CA THR A 784 -21.31 -20.57 8.13
C THR A 784 -20.97 -20.05 9.52
N GLY A 785 -21.96 -19.46 10.18
CA GLY A 785 -21.84 -19.00 11.56
C GLY A 785 -23.17 -18.47 12.10
N THR A 786 -23.37 -18.52 13.40
CA THR A 786 -24.58 -17.96 14.04
C THR A 786 -24.35 -16.50 14.40
N PHE A 787 -25.24 -15.63 13.92
CA PHE A 787 -25.16 -14.19 14.13
C PHE A 787 -26.43 -13.63 14.74
N SER A 788 -26.22 -12.57 15.51
CA SER A 788 -27.22 -11.64 15.99
C SER A 788 -27.16 -10.40 15.09
N SER A 789 -28.21 -10.12 14.33
CA SER A 789 -28.28 -8.93 13.48
C SER A 789 -29.58 -8.16 13.63
N ALA A 790 -29.51 -6.85 13.44
CA ALA A 790 -30.65 -5.95 13.39
C ALA A 790 -30.44 -4.86 12.34
N TRP A 791 -31.51 -4.51 11.63
CA TRP A 791 -31.48 -3.53 10.54
C TRP A 791 -32.84 -2.83 10.41
N ILE A 792 -32.82 -1.65 9.80
CA ILE A 792 -34.01 -0.93 9.37
C ILE A 792 -34.25 -1.29 7.90
N GLU A 793 -35.43 -1.81 7.61
CA GLU A 793 -35.88 -2.18 6.26
C GLU A 793 -36.56 -0.98 5.59
N HIS A 794 -36.04 -0.58 4.42
CA HIS A 794 -36.61 0.50 3.59
C HIS A 794 -37.48 -0.03 2.45
N GLY A 795 -37.52 -1.35 2.27
CA GLY A 795 -38.19 -2.03 1.16
C GLY A 795 -37.41 -1.98 -0.15
N ASN A 796 -38.03 -2.45 -1.23
CA ASN A 796 -37.47 -2.44 -2.57
C ASN A 796 -37.74 -1.09 -3.24
N ALA A 797 -36.77 -0.57 -4.00
CA ALA A 797 -36.82 0.71 -4.71
C ALA A 797 -37.42 1.86 -3.86
N PRO A 798 -36.90 2.12 -2.64
CA PRO A 798 -37.43 3.15 -1.76
C PRO A 798 -37.44 4.52 -2.44
N LYS A 799 -38.35 5.39 -2.00
CA LYS A 799 -38.42 6.80 -2.43
C LYS A 799 -38.38 7.69 -1.20
N ASN A 800 -37.29 8.43 -1.04
CA ASN A 800 -37.06 9.35 0.09
C ASN A 800 -37.24 8.68 1.47
N ALA A 801 -36.83 7.42 1.63
CA ALA A 801 -36.89 6.76 2.92
C ALA A 801 -35.93 7.42 3.92
N THR A 802 -36.25 7.27 5.21
CA THR A 802 -35.54 7.89 6.34
C THR A 802 -35.23 6.87 7.43
N TYR A 803 -34.26 7.18 8.28
CA TYR A 803 -34.09 6.49 9.56
C TYR A 803 -33.57 7.42 10.65
N GLU A 804 -33.85 7.05 11.90
CA GLU A 804 -33.23 7.64 13.09
C GLU A 804 -33.05 6.57 14.16
N TYR A 805 -31.83 6.43 14.64
CA TYR A 805 -31.56 5.62 15.81
C TYR A 805 -30.40 6.19 16.62
N MET A 806 -30.42 5.91 17.91
CA MET A 806 -29.33 6.22 18.83
C MET A 806 -28.61 4.92 19.21
N VAL A 807 -27.29 4.99 19.30
CA VAL A 807 -26.45 3.96 19.92
C VAL A 807 -25.90 4.48 21.22
N LEU A 808 -26.00 3.68 22.27
CA LEU A 808 -25.39 3.92 23.56
C LEU A 808 -24.33 2.85 23.78
N ILE A 809 -23.07 3.28 23.82
CA ILE A 809 -21.90 2.40 23.81
C ILE A 809 -21.49 2.11 25.25
N GLN A 810 -21.61 0.85 25.66
CA GLN A 810 -21.21 0.37 26.99
C GLN A 810 -21.64 1.30 28.14
N PRO A 811 -22.95 1.62 28.25
CA PRO A 811 -23.46 2.51 29.28
C PRO A 811 -23.27 1.95 30.69
N SER A 812 -23.20 2.86 31.65
CA SER A 812 -23.43 2.53 33.06
C SER A 812 -24.91 2.23 33.32
N ALA A 813 -25.22 1.58 34.44
CA ALA A 813 -26.60 1.38 34.88
C ALA A 813 -27.35 2.73 35.05
N SER A 814 -26.66 3.77 35.52
CA SER A 814 -27.21 5.11 35.63
C SER A 814 -27.53 5.75 34.28
N ASP A 815 -26.69 5.56 33.25
CA ASP A 815 -26.97 6.09 31.92
C ASP A 815 -28.26 5.48 31.34
N LEU A 816 -28.46 4.17 31.53
CA LEU A 816 -29.67 3.47 31.09
C LEU A 816 -30.93 3.97 31.82
N ASP A 817 -30.83 4.24 33.12
CA ASP A 817 -31.97 4.72 33.91
C ASP A 817 -32.29 6.20 33.67
N GLU A 818 -31.30 7.03 33.36
CA GLU A 818 -31.48 8.43 32.95
C GLU A 818 -32.23 8.51 31.61
N LEU A 819 -31.82 7.69 30.64
CA LEU A 819 -32.43 7.67 29.30
C LEU A 819 -33.89 7.22 29.28
N LYS A 820 -34.32 6.41 30.26
CA LYS A 820 -35.75 6.07 30.43
C LYS A 820 -36.60 7.24 30.90
N LYS A 821 -35.98 8.26 31.51
CA LYS A 821 -36.67 9.41 32.13
C LYS A 821 -36.65 10.64 31.24
N THR A 822 -35.54 10.87 30.53
CA THR A 822 -35.31 12.09 29.75
C THR A 822 -34.67 11.77 28.41
N PRO A 823 -35.18 12.32 27.28
CA PRO A 823 -34.54 12.17 25.97
C PRO A 823 -33.12 12.72 25.98
N ALA A 824 -32.14 11.96 25.48
CA ALA A 824 -30.73 12.39 25.51
C ALA A 824 -30.39 13.51 24.51
N TYR A 825 -31.16 13.64 23.44
CA TYR A 825 -30.90 14.60 22.37
C TYR A 825 -32.21 15.13 21.76
N GLU A 826 -32.07 16.17 20.94
CA GLU A 826 -33.13 16.73 20.09
C GLU A 826 -32.65 16.73 18.64
N VAL A 827 -33.53 16.34 17.71
CA VAL A 827 -33.32 16.51 16.27
C VAL A 827 -34.06 17.77 15.84
N TRP A 828 -33.33 18.83 15.55
CA TRP A 828 -33.90 20.10 15.13
C TRP A 828 -34.22 20.13 13.63
N GLN A 829 -33.48 19.36 12.83
CA GLN A 829 -33.78 19.15 11.41
C GLN A 829 -33.27 17.78 10.96
N ARG A 830 -34.03 17.13 10.07
CA ARG A 830 -33.69 15.84 9.46
C ARG A 830 -34.37 15.73 8.10
N ASP A 831 -33.76 16.34 7.09
CA ASP A 831 -34.21 16.30 5.70
C ASP A 831 -33.00 16.31 4.74
N GLN A 832 -33.27 16.42 3.43
CA GLN A 832 -32.22 16.44 2.42
C GLN A 832 -31.36 17.72 2.42
N THR A 833 -31.73 18.78 3.15
CA THR A 833 -30.94 20.01 3.26
C THR A 833 -29.94 19.88 4.39
N ALA A 834 -30.38 19.49 5.59
CA ALA A 834 -29.52 19.38 6.74
C ALA A 834 -30.00 18.35 7.77
N HIS A 835 -29.04 17.77 8.48
CA HIS A 835 -29.27 17.06 9.73
C HIS A 835 -28.70 17.91 10.88
N ILE A 836 -29.53 18.26 11.85
CA ILE A 836 -29.15 19.13 12.98
C ILE A 836 -29.56 18.46 14.29
N VAL A 837 -28.57 18.21 15.15
CA VAL A 837 -28.75 17.50 16.42
C VAL A 837 -28.18 18.33 17.56
N TYR A 838 -28.96 18.47 18.63
CA TYR A 838 -28.53 19.03 19.91
C TYR A 838 -28.46 17.92 20.96
N ASP A 839 -27.28 17.66 21.53
CA ASP A 839 -27.11 16.72 22.64
C ASP A 839 -27.24 17.45 23.97
N ARG A 840 -28.20 17.03 24.79
CA ARG A 840 -28.54 17.75 26.03
C ARG A 840 -27.44 17.70 27.08
N LYS A 841 -26.69 16.59 27.13
CA LYS A 841 -25.69 16.35 28.18
C LYS A 841 -24.42 17.15 27.93
N THR A 842 -23.95 17.17 26.68
CA THR A 842 -22.76 17.94 26.28
C THR A 842 -23.07 19.40 25.97
N GLY A 843 -24.33 19.72 25.65
CA GLY A 843 -24.73 21.04 25.16
C GLY A 843 -24.20 21.35 23.75
N ILE A 844 -23.72 20.34 23.02
CA ILE A 844 -23.20 20.51 21.66
C ILE A 844 -24.35 20.47 20.66
N THR A 845 -24.33 21.42 19.72
CA THR A 845 -25.14 21.35 18.49
C THR A 845 -24.25 20.98 17.32
N GLY A 846 -24.62 19.95 16.56
CA GLY A 846 -23.97 19.56 15.31
C GLY A 846 -24.88 19.80 14.10
N TYR A 847 -24.29 20.27 13.00
CA TYR A 847 -24.94 20.53 11.72
C TYR A 847 -24.20 19.76 10.63
N ALA A 848 -24.85 18.77 10.03
CA ALA A 848 -24.42 18.19 8.75
C ALA A 848 -25.24 18.86 7.64
N VAL A 849 -24.64 19.81 6.93
CA VAL A 849 -25.32 20.61 5.92
C VAL A 849 -24.97 20.08 4.53
N PHE A 850 -25.97 19.51 3.85
CA PHE A 850 -25.80 18.89 2.55
C PHE A 850 -26.06 19.87 1.41
N GLU A 851 -27.03 20.76 1.59
CA GLU A 851 -27.42 21.85 0.68
C GLU A 851 -27.45 23.17 1.45
N ASP A 852 -27.47 24.32 0.76
CA ASP A 852 -27.45 25.63 1.43
C ASP A 852 -28.53 25.75 2.51
N TYR A 853 -28.07 25.95 3.75
CA TYR A 853 -28.92 26.02 4.93
C TYR A 853 -29.13 27.47 5.36
N ARG A 854 -30.39 27.81 5.64
CA ARG A 854 -30.78 29.05 6.32
C ARG A 854 -31.69 28.68 7.48
N SER A 855 -31.35 29.16 8.66
CA SER A 855 -32.13 28.91 9.86
C SER A 855 -33.46 29.66 9.81
N ALA A 856 -34.56 28.94 10.03
CA ALA A 856 -35.89 29.51 10.24
C ALA A 856 -36.16 29.87 11.71
N ASP A 857 -35.28 29.48 12.65
CA ASP A 857 -35.45 29.71 14.09
C ASP A 857 -34.48 30.79 14.60
N ASP A 858 -35.03 31.89 15.08
CA ASP A 858 -34.30 33.03 15.67
C ASP A 858 -33.54 32.71 16.96
N LYS A 859 -33.79 31.56 17.58
CA LYS A 859 -33.06 31.08 18.75
C LYS A 859 -31.74 30.40 18.42
N LEU A 860 -31.53 29.95 17.18
CA LEU A 860 -30.29 29.30 16.76
C LEU A 860 -29.19 30.33 16.52
N VAL A 861 -27.99 30.06 17.03
CA VAL A 861 -26.82 30.93 16.87
C VAL A 861 -26.42 31.07 15.39
N VAL A 862 -26.64 30.03 14.59
CA VAL A 862 -26.26 30.02 13.17
C VAL A 862 -27.44 30.50 12.32
N ALA A 863 -27.21 31.51 11.49
CA ALA A 863 -28.18 32.04 10.54
C ALA A 863 -28.12 31.31 9.19
N SER A 864 -26.92 31.06 8.67
CA SER A 864 -26.75 30.29 7.42
C SER A 864 -25.42 29.54 7.36
N ILE A 865 -25.45 28.39 6.70
CA ILE A 865 -24.30 27.53 6.42
C ILE A 865 -24.38 27.14 4.93
N PRO A 866 -23.32 27.31 4.14
CA PRO A 866 -23.30 26.89 2.75
C PRO A 866 -23.28 25.36 2.64
N ALA A 867 -23.75 24.84 1.50
CA ALA A 867 -23.77 23.42 1.20
C ALA A 867 -22.43 22.72 1.49
N GLU A 868 -22.52 21.43 1.79
CA GLU A 868 -21.36 20.54 1.99
C GLU A 868 -20.43 21.05 3.11
N THR A 869 -21.02 21.37 4.26
CA THR A 869 -20.28 21.90 5.41
C THR A 869 -20.76 21.23 6.69
N MET A 870 -19.81 20.84 7.55
CA MET A 870 -20.09 20.40 8.91
C MET A 870 -19.77 21.54 9.88
N VAL A 871 -20.71 21.87 10.76
CA VAL A 871 -20.52 22.87 11.82
C VAL A 871 -20.87 22.25 13.17
N MET A 872 -20.02 22.44 14.17
CA MET A 872 -20.31 22.07 15.55
C MET A 872 -20.07 23.25 16.47
N TYR A 873 -20.94 23.47 17.47
CA TYR A 873 -20.65 24.43 18.52
C TYR A 873 -21.17 24.01 19.89
N ALA A 874 -20.52 24.54 20.92
CA ALA A 874 -20.98 24.48 22.31
C ALA A 874 -20.64 25.77 23.04
N ALA A 875 -21.35 26.03 24.13
CA ALA A 875 -21.03 27.13 25.02
C ALA A 875 -19.64 26.91 25.66
N GLU A 876 -18.85 27.99 25.70
CA GLU A 876 -17.56 28.07 26.37
C GLU A 876 -17.70 29.17 27.44
N GLY A 877 -18.06 28.77 28.66
CA GLY A 877 -18.46 29.73 29.70
C GLY A 877 -19.82 30.40 29.42
N LYS A 878 -20.05 31.61 29.95
CA LYS A 878 -21.38 32.27 29.91
C LYS A 878 -21.64 33.12 28.67
N LYS A 879 -20.59 33.63 28.03
CA LYS A 879 -20.69 34.60 26.91
C LYS A 879 -19.96 34.17 25.64
N ALA A 880 -19.27 33.03 25.66
CA ALA A 880 -18.53 32.55 24.51
C ALA A 880 -19.04 31.19 24.02
N ILE A 881 -18.69 30.89 22.78
CA ILE A 881 -18.91 29.61 22.13
C ILE A 881 -17.60 29.12 21.53
N ARG A 882 -17.39 27.81 21.57
CA ARG A 882 -16.43 27.14 20.70
C ARG A 882 -17.16 26.67 19.45
N LEU A 883 -16.61 27.01 18.29
CA LEU A 883 -17.17 26.69 16.98
C LEU A 883 -16.12 25.92 16.16
N SER A 884 -16.54 24.86 15.49
CA SER A 884 -15.77 24.11 14.51
C SER A 884 -16.47 24.16 13.16
N VAL A 885 -15.72 24.43 12.09
CA VAL A 885 -16.20 24.43 10.71
C VAL A 885 -15.31 23.52 9.88
N CYS A 886 -15.90 22.56 9.17
CA CYS A 886 -15.18 21.59 8.35
C CYS A 886 -15.88 21.36 7.01
N ASP A 887 -15.13 21.50 5.91
CA ASP A 887 -15.46 20.86 4.64
C ASP A 887 -14.54 19.62 4.50
N PRO A 888 -15.08 18.40 4.47
CA PRO A 888 -14.27 17.18 4.39
C PRO A 888 -13.68 16.95 3.00
N ASN A 889 -14.08 17.73 1.98
CA ASN A 889 -13.56 17.64 0.62
C ASN A 889 -12.06 17.99 0.59
N LEU A 890 -11.23 17.03 0.18
CA LEU A 890 -9.79 17.25 -0.01
C LEU A 890 -9.50 18.21 -1.17
N ASN A 891 -10.43 18.41 -2.09
CA ASN A 891 -10.34 19.34 -3.21
C ASN A 891 -9.10 19.16 -4.10
N ILE A 892 -8.67 17.91 -4.28
CA ILE A 892 -7.58 17.58 -5.18
C ILE A 892 -8.11 17.68 -6.61
N ALA A 893 -7.42 18.43 -7.46
CA ALA A 893 -7.90 18.72 -8.82
C ALA A 893 -7.80 17.50 -9.74
N GLU A 894 -6.68 16.79 -9.69
CA GLU A 894 -6.40 15.63 -10.53
C GLU A 894 -6.97 14.35 -9.92
N LYS A 895 -7.72 13.56 -10.70
CA LYS A 895 -8.38 12.32 -10.25
C LYS A 895 -7.75 11.06 -10.84
N THR A 896 -6.42 11.04 -10.96
CA THR A 896 -5.66 9.86 -11.41
C THR A 896 -5.54 8.81 -10.29
N TYR A 897 -4.88 7.67 -10.57
CA TYR A 897 -4.71 6.61 -9.56
C TYR A 897 -3.92 7.11 -8.34
N THR A 898 -2.80 7.79 -8.58
CA THR A 898 -2.02 8.58 -7.62
C THR A 898 -1.68 9.93 -8.26
N THR A 899 -1.71 11.00 -7.48
CA THR A 899 -1.38 12.36 -7.94
C THR A 899 -0.55 13.11 -6.90
N LYS A 900 0.35 13.96 -7.39
CA LYS A 900 1.14 14.92 -6.59
C LYS A 900 0.42 16.25 -6.36
N GLU A 901 -0.74 16.46 -6.99
CA GLU A 901 -1.47 17.72 -6.86
C GLU A 901 -1.99 17.86 -5.42
N PRO A 902 -1.67 18.96 -4.71
CA PRO A 902 -2.02 19.12 -3.31
C PRO A 902 -3.53 19.37 -3.12
N SER A 903 -3.98 19.20 -1.88
CA SER A 903 -5.30 19.67 -1.45
C SER A 903 -5.38 21.19 -1.61
N ARG A 904 -6.42 21.68 -2.29
CA ARG A 904 -6.64 23.12 -2.51
C ARG A 904 -7.58 23.68 -1.44
N PRO A 905 -7.34 24.92 -0.97
CA PRO A 905 -8.24 25.54 0.01
C PRO A 905 -9.65 25.72 -0.56
N ILE A 906 -10.66 25.57 0.30
CA ILE A 906 -12.08 25.86 0.06
C ILE A 906 -12.49 26.96 1.03
N ARG A 907 -13.18 27.99 0.53
CA ARG A 907 -13.76 29.04 1.37
C ARG A 907 -15.21 28.73 1.71
N LYS A 908 -15.57 28.83 3.00
CA LYS A 908 -16.93 28.68 3.52
C LYS A 908 -17.32 29.94 4.28
N ILE A 909 -18.46 30.52 3.91
CA ILE A 909 -18.99 31.74 4.54
C ILE A 909 -20.11 31.35 5.50
N ILE A 910 -19.86 31.41 6.80
CA ILE A 910 -20.85 31.11 7.84
C ILE A 910 -21.42 32.43 8.37
N GLU A 911 -22.74 32.51 8.50
CA GLU A 911 -23.41 33.66 9.11
C GLU A 911 -23.92 33.27 10.49
N LEU A 912 -23.48 34.00 11.52
CA LEU A 912 -23.94 33.86 12.89
C LEU A 912 -24.87 35.02 13.26
N LYS A 913 -25.97 34.71 13.96
CA LYS A 913 -26.84 35.71 14.59
C LYS A 913 -26.09 36.32 15.78
N GLY A 914 -26.14 37.63 15.93
CA GLY A 914 -25.42 38.38 16.96
C GLY A 914 -24.04 38.87 16.54
N ARG A 915 -23.45 39.73 17.38
CA ARG A 915 -22.10 40.29 17.17
C ARG A 915 -21.10 39.51 17.98
N TRP A 916 -20.24 38.76 17.31
CA TRP A 916 -19.21 37.93 17.91
C TRP A 916 -17.83 38.51 17.63
N SER A 917 -16.88 38.29 18.52
CA SER A 917 -15.45 38.56 18.29
C SER A 917 -14.60 37.37 18.70
N PHE A 918 -13.47 37.19 18.03
CA PHE A 918 -12.48 36.20 18.42
C PHE A 918 -11.92 36.48 19.82
N LEU A 919 -11.84 35.44 20.64
CA LEU A 919 -10.96 35.49 21.82
C LEU A 919 -9.49 35.40 21.42
N GLU A 920 -9.20 34.57 20.42
CA GLU A 920 -7.90 34.46 19.77
C GLU A 920 -8.12 34.40 18.26
N THR A 921 -7.35 35.18 17.49
CA THR A 921 -7.56 35.30 16.04
C THR A 921 -6.98 34.07 15.33
N PRO A 922 -7.82 33.20 14.73
CA PRO A 922 -7.34 32.05 13.98
C PRO A 922 -6.74 32.50 12.64
N ALA A 923 -5.65 31.86 12.19
CA ALA A 923 -4.97 32.21 10.93
C ALA A 923 -5.87 32.04 9.69
N ASN A 924 -6.82 31.11 9.74
CA ASN A 924 -7.61 30.67 8.58
C ASN A 924 -9.04 31.22 8.57
N VAL A 925 -9.36 32.23 9.39
CA VAL A 925 -10.71 32.81 9.43
C VAL A 925 -10.66 34.33 9.42
N LYS A 926 -11.48 34.94 8.57
CA LYS A 926 -11.78 36.37 8.62
C LYS A 926 -13.17 36.59 9.19
N LEU A 927 -13.33 37.68 9.94
CA LEU A 927 -14.57 38.05 10.60
C LEU A 927 -14.99 39.45 10.17
N GLU A 928 -16.24 39.59 9.75
CA GLU A 928 -16.86 40.86 9.39
C GLU A 928 -18.25 40.98 10.01
N TYR A 929 -18.74 42.21 10.18
CA TYR A 929 -20.09 42.44 10.68
C TYR A 929 -21.03 42.88 9.56
N LYS A 930 -22.20 42.24 9.49
CA LYS A 930 -23.30 42.63 8.60
C LYS A 930 -24.54 42.93 9.43
N GLY A 931 -24.72 44.20 9.78
CA GLY A 931 -25.80 44.63 10.67
C GLY A 931 -25.64 44.07 12.09
N ALA A 932 -26.59 43.23 12.51
CA ALA A 932 -26.58 42.52 13.79
C ALA A 932 -25.95 41.12 13.70
N HIS A 933 -25.47 40.70 12.53
CA HIS A 933 -24.89 39.38 12.30
C HIS A 933 -23.36 39.46 12.18
N THR A 934 -22.72 38.32 12.40
CA THR A 934 -21.29 38.12 12.22
C THR A 934 -21.06 37.16 11.05
N ILE A 935 -20.24 37.56 10.10
CA ILE A 935 -19.85 36.78 8.94
C ILE A 935 -18.46 36.20 9.20
N LEU A 936 -18.35 34.87 9.14
CA LEU A 936 -17.10 34.15 9.23
C LEU A 936 -16.74 33.62 7.85
N ASP A 937 -15.63 34.09 7.31
CA ASP A 937 -15.03 33.59 6.08
C ASP A 937 -13.91 32.62 6.44
N VAL A 938 -14.24 31.33 6.44
CA VAL A 938 -13.37 30.23 6.88
C VAL A 938 -12.67 29.61 5.67
N THR A 939 -11.35 29.49 5.74
CA THR A 939 -10.54 28.75 4.75
C THR A 939 -10.31 27.31 5.24
N CYS A 940 -11.04 26.35 4.68
CA CYS A 940 -10.89 24.93 4.94
C CYS A 940 -9.86 24.31 3.98
N GLN A 941 -9.02 23.40 4.46
CA GLN A 941 -8.07 22.65 3.63
C GLN A 941 -7.81 21.28 4.27
N HIS A 942 -7.35 20.29 3.48
CA HIS A 942 -6.97 18.96 3.97
C HIS A 942 -8.11 18.17 4.64
N GLY A 943 -9.36 18.62 4.48
CA GLY A 943 -10.49 18.11 5.24
C GLY A 943 -10.34 18.28 6.75
N GLN A 944 -9.53 19.23 7.25
CA GLN A 944 -9.34 19.40 8.69
C GLN A 944 -10.34 20.43 9.26
N PRO A 945 -10.89 20.20 10.47
CA PRO A 945 -11.75 21.18 11.12
C PRO A 945 -10.97 22.44 11.50
N VAL A 946 -11.57 23.60 11.22
CA VAL A 946 -11.07 24.90 11.68
C VAL A 946 -11.85 25.30 12.92
N GLU A 947 -11.19 25.28 14.07
CA GLU A 947 -11.79 25.67 15.35
C GLU A 947 -11.49 27.13 15.71
N MET A 948 -12.45 27.75 16.39
CA MET A 948 -12.34 29.11 16.91
C MET A 948 -13.19 29.28 18.17
N ILE A 949 -12.82 30.23 19.03
CA ILE A 949 -13.62 30.63 20.18
C ILE A 949 -14.09 32.07 19.97
N LEU A 950 -15.40 32.27 20.10
CA LEU A 950 -16.09 33.51 19.82
C LEU A 950 -16.80 33.98 21.08
N GLU A 951 -16.60 35.24 21.46
CA GLU A 951 -17.31 35.90 22.56
C GLU A 951 -18.38 36.85 22.01
N ASN A 952 -19.57 36.81 22.61
CA ASN A 952 -20.70 37.67 22.26
C ASN A 952 -20.48 39.08 22.81
N LYS A 953 -20.63 40.10 21.96
CA LYS A 953 -20.44 41.52 22.29
C LYS A 953 -21.63 42.16 22.98
#